data_AF-A0A4V1XQ06-F1
#
_entry.id   AF-A0A4V1XQ06-F1
#
_cell.length_a   1.000
_cell.length_b   1.000
_cell.length_c   1.000
_cell.angle_alpha   90.00
_cell.angle_beta   90.00
_cell.angle_gamma   90.00
#
_symmetry.space_group_name_H-M   'P 1'
#
loop_
_entity.id
_entity.type
_entity.pdbx_description
1 polymer ?
#
loop_
_entity_poly.entity_id
_entity_poly.type
_entity_poly.pdbx_seq_one_letter_code
_entity_poly.pdbx_strand_id
1 'polypeptide(L)'
;MGLFQTLLPLLLAVGSNVRQCLGQSGTPTVYTDPDTGITFDTWIVPDRNSAPRGTFGGMTFGVALPSNALEVDADEFIGILISSNINQTHYSVIFRCQNCLSWSQSGASGSASTSSGALVLGWANAFPAPAEPECASEASFSQHNNGEGIFGAQLDSNAANPSYSEWAELATATVTGSCGDATPTTTSSTTAGPTATGVPVPTGSVYDYIVVGSGAGGIPIADKLSEAGKKVLLIEKGPPSSGRWGGDIKPAWLEGTNLTRFDVPGLCNEIWVNSDGIACTDTDQMAGCVVGGGTAVNAGLWWKPYELDWDYNFPNGWKGKDMKAATDRVFSRIPGTDAPSMDGKRYLQQGFEVLAGGLKSSGWKEVTANNVPNQKHRTFSHSPFMYINGERGGAMATYLVSADKRSNFDLWTNTAVKRVIRSGGHITGVEVEAFKNGGYQGVVKTTAVTGRVILSAGAFGSAKILMRSGIGPVDQLEIVKRSTDGPTMISNSSWIELPVGYNLEDHTNTDVVISHPNVVFYDFYEAYDDPIPADKNMYLDKRSGILAQAAPNIGPLFWEEIKGADGVVRQLQWTARVEGSLDTPNGIAMTMSQYLGRGAKSRGRMTITPALTTVVSTHPYLRDQNDVQAVIQGIKNVKNALKDVPDLVWNHPPENQTVEDYVNSMLVSYTNRRSNHWIGTNKLGTDDGRNGGTSVVDVNTKVYGTDNLFVVDASIFPGHVTTNPQAYIMIAAERAFERIQALPANKAQRRYEQCGGKLWTGSFTCQEPYTCTYLNDHYSQIPGQDVVSPAAVAEAKYLLENFAWAKEQRFHFERIIAEGSFGVTFKMKMWEKQSLTLELKPKFQGAIHVSQPFHIDDTESGNTLVYLKGPTLFIEWLDNGLLYDFIERVGDWGKPLPNRMLWRLFLCLMIHNFEEREHKEVPMIKLIDFGMSRELREIEKIPDAAVKTNMLDIGKVMLAFLGCSHRGGASDMKVTYRGEEKTIKSFARDIDGLSPTYKAPAAIVARHKEKMENLDPDIRSLVALCCVQDPNERPELEDLLREVERYVRTKEQNDYVGKKYYGNESNAAISRIVREVMLDAKDEEEMEPIPSLRPPFLSAPSLGPPPLNPFPGISKDPLDAYGIPPPPPGLEPGSGGGGGYSPRPPGFGGGSLSGGP
;
A
#
# COMPACT_ATOMS: atom_id res chain seq x y z
N MET A 1 -6.16 -68.80 -47.19
CA MET A 1 -6.48 -67.39 -46.87
C MET A 1 -5.52 -66.51 -47.68
N GLY A 2 -5.98 -65.80 -48.71
CA GLY A 2 -5.05 -65.10 -49.62
C GLY A 2 -5.63 -64.09 -50.62
N LEU A 3 -6.96 -63.97 -50.75
CA LEU A 3 -7.61 -62.96 -51.62
C LEU A 3 -8.21 -61.77 -50.86
N PHE A 4 -8.05 -61.70 -49.53
CA PHE A 4 -8.70 -60.69 -48.67
C PHE A 4 -7.82 -59.48 -48.30
N GLN A 5 -6.55 -59.43 -48.73
CA GLN A 5 -5.60 -58.37 -48.35
C GLN A 5 -5.26 -57.37 -49.47
N THR A 6 -5.68 -57.61 -50.72
CA THR A 6 -5.35 -56.75 -51.87
C THR A 6 -6.49 -55.85 -52.35
N LEU A 7 -7.74 -56.13 -52.00
CA LEU A 7 -8.91 -55.35 -52.44
C LEU A 7 -9.38 -54.27 -51.45
N LEU A 8 -9.05 -54.40 -50.15
CA LEU A 8 -9.44 -53.41 -49.14
C LEU A 8 -8.74 -52.04 -49.29
N PRO A 9 -7.43 -51.96 -49.64
CA PRO A 9 -6.76 -50.67 -49.83
C PRO A 9 -7.36 -49.84 -50.99
N LEU A 10 -7.80 -50.50 -52.06
CA LEU A 10 -8.29 -49.79 -53.25
C LEU A 10 -9.66 -49.13 -53.02
N LEU A 11 -10.55 -49.78 -52.26
CA LEU A 11 -11.83 -49.22 -51.84
C LEU A 11 -11.66 -48.12 -50.78
N LEU A 12 -10.67 -48.24 -49.89
CA LEU A 12 -10.37 -47.19 -48.90
C LEU A 12 -9.66 -45.98 -49.52
N ALA A 13 -8.78 -46.14 -50.51
CA ALA A 13 -8.10 -45.03 -51.18
C ALA A 13 -9.05 -44.16 -52.03
N VAL A 14 -10.11 -44.75 -52.60
CA VAL A 14 -11.20 -43.98 -53.21
C VAL A 14 -12.11 -43.39 -52.12
N GLY A 15 -12.40 -44.14 -51.04
CA GLY A 15 -13.20 -43.66 -49.92
C GLY A 15 -12.59 -42.50 -49.10
N SER A 16 -11.26 -42.37 -49.08
CA SER A 16 -10.55 -41.27 -48.38
C SER A 16 -10.50 -39.98 -49.21
N ASN A 17 -10.38 -40.09 -50.54
CA ASN A 17 -10.34 -38.94 -51.45
C ASN A 17 -11.72 -38.45 -51.90
N VAL A 18 -12.79 -39.20 -51.62
CA VAL A 18 -14.19 -38.80 -51.88
C VAL A 18 -14.98 -38.63 -50.57
N ARG A 19 -14.30 -38.28 -49.46
CA ARG A 19 -14.97 -37.75 -48.26
C ARG A 19 -15.30 -36.26 -48.44
N GLN A 20 -16.31 -36.04 -49.30
CA GLN A 20 -17.06 -34.81 -49.55
C GLN A 20 -16.45 -33.52 -48.96
N CYS A 21 -15.93 -32.69 -49.86
CA CYS A 21 -15.98 -31.25 -49.70
C CYS A 21 -17.44 -30.80 -49.57
N LEU A 22 -17.97 -30.81 -48.35
CA LEU A 22 -19.07 -29.92 -47.96
C LEU A 22 -18.50 -28.51 -48.03
N GLY A 23 -18.59 -27.94 -49.23
CA GLY A 23 -17.83 -26.76 -49.61
C GLY A 23 -18.15 -25.55 -48.75
N GLN A 24 -17.12 -24.75 -48.47
CA GLN A 24 -17.32 -23.33 -48.25
C GLN A 24 -18.00 -22.79 -49.54
N SER A 25 -18.98 -21.88 -49.41
CA SER A 25 -19.79 -21.46 -50.57
C SER A 25 -18.90 -20.94 -51.70
N GLY A 26 -18.96 -21.58 -52.86
CA GLY A 26 -18.27 -21.10 -54.06
C GLY A 26 -18.92 -19.84 -54.63
N THR A 27 -20.23 -19.68 -54.44
CA THR A 27 -20.98 -18.50 -54.84
C THR A 27 -20.47 -17.28 -54.04
N PRO A 28 -20.09 -16.18 -54.71
CA PRO A 28 -19.50 -15.02 -54.07
C PRO A 28 -20.54 -14.21 -53.30
N THR A 29 -20.05 -13.32 -52.43
CA THR A 29 -20.82 -12.22 -51.86
C THR A 29 -20.21 -10.90 -52.34
N VAL A 30 -21.03 -10.06 -52.98
CA VAL A 30 -20.58 -8.75 -53.46
C VAL A 30 -20.27 -7.85 -52.27
N TYR A 31 -19.08 -7.27 -52.25
CA TYR A 31 -18.63 -6.31 -51.26
C TYR A 31 -18.09 -5.06 -51.96
N THR A 32 -18.65 -3.90 -51.67
CA THR A 32 -18.06 -2.61 -52.05
C THR A 32 -17.31 -2.04 -50.86
N ASP A 33 -16.02 -1.80 -51.02
CA ASP A 33 -15.19 -1.15 -50.01
C ASP A 33 -15.61 0.32 -49.86
N PRO A 34 -15.90 0.81 -48.64
CA PRO A 34 -16.47 2.14 -48.43
C PRO A 34 -15.47 3.29 -48.63
N ASP A 35 -14.16 3.03 -48.53
CA ASP A 35 -13.12 4.07 -48.56
C ASP A 35 -12.58 4.27 -49.99
N THR A 36 -12.47 3.19 -50.77
CA THR A 36 -11.99 3.21 -52.17
C THR A 36 -13.11 3.14 -53.21
N GLY A 37 -14.30 2.68 -52.84
CA GLY A 37 -15.43 2.46 -53.76
C GLY A 37 -15.29 1.23 -54.67
N ILE A 38 -14.22 0.44 -54.50
CA ILE A 38 -13.96 -0.76 -55.32
C ILE A 38 -14.98 -1.85 -54.94
N THR A 39 -15.58 -2.49 -55.95
CA THR A 39 -16.51 -3.62 -55.73
C THR A 39 -15.82 -4.94 -56.08
N PHE A 40 -15.91 -5.89 -55.16
CA PHE A 40 -15.26 -7.19 -55.20
C PHE A 40 -16.30 -8.33 -55.11
N ASP A 41 -16.02 -9.43 -55.80
CA ASP A 41 -16.56 -10.74 -55.40
C ASP A 41 -15.75 -11.26 -54.21
N THR A 42 -16.41 -11.54 -53.09
CA THR A 42 -15.76 -12.02 -51.86
C THR A 42 -16.24 -13.39 -51.38
N TRP A 43 -15.36 -14.09 -50.69
CA TRP A 43 -15.64 -15.37 -50.03
C TRP A 43 -15.22 -15.28 -48.56
N ILE A 44 -16.09 -15.78 -47.68
CA ILE A 44 -15.98 -15.60 -46.24
C ILE A 44 -15.62 -16.94 -45.58
N VAL A 45 -14.48 -16.97 -44.91
CA VAL A 45 -14.15 -17.96 -43.88
C VAL A 45 -14.84 -17.50 -42.59
N PRO A 46 -15.85 -18.23 -42.09
CA PRO A 46 -16.56 -17.87 -40.87
C PRO A 46 -15.66 -17.93 -39.64
N ASP A 47 -16.07 -17.27 -38.56
CA ASP A 47 -15.44 -17.47 -37.25
C ASP A 47 -15.66 -18.92 -36.76
N ARG A 48 -14.65 -19.51 -36.13
CA ARG A 48 -14.67 -20.89 -35.62
C ARG A 48 -15.76 -21.15 -34.56
N ASN A 49 -16.19 -20.10 -33.85
CA ASN A 49 -17.31 -20.14 -32.91
C ASN A 49 -18.68 -20.22 -33.61
N SER A 50 -18.79 -19.81 -34.87
CA SER A 50 -20.03 -19.92 -35.66
C SER A 50 -20.02 -21.10 -36.65
N ALA A 51 -18.86 -21.60 -37.08
CA ALA A 51 -18.74 -22.81 -37.88
C ALA A 51 -17.49 -23.66 -37.55
N PRO A 52 -17.60 -25.00 -37.39
CA PRO A 52 -16.48 -25.87 -36.97
C PRO A 52 -15.23 -25.92 -37.88
N ARG A 53 -15.29 -25.33 -39.08
CA ARG A 53 -14.15 -25.21 -40.03
C ARG A 53 -13.67 -23.76 -40.25
N GLY A 54 -14.10 -22.84 -39.38
CA GLY A 54 -13.68 -21.44 -39.40
C GLY A 54 -12.32 -21.19 -38.73
N THR A 55 -11.78 -19.98 -38.91
CA THR A 55 -10.64 -19.43 -38.14
C THR A 55 -11.16 -18.70 -36.90
N PHE A 56 -10.36 -18.58 -35.83
CA PHE A 56 -10.70 -17.61 -34.78
C PHE A 56 -10.51 -16.19 -35.33
N GLY A 57 -11.53 -15.33 -35.20
CA GLY A 57 -11.61 -14.00 -35.80
C GLY A 57 -12.29 -13.96 -37.18
N GLY A 58 -12.50 -15.10 -37.83
CA GLY A 58 -12.94 -15.16 -39.23
C GLY A 58 -11.90 -14.63 -40.22
N MET A 59 -12.22 -14.61 -41.51
CA MET A 59 -11.41 -14.00 -42.58
C MET A 59 -12.23 -13.89 -43.87
N THR A 60 -12.23 -12.73 -44.52
CA THR A 60 -12.84 -12.53 -45.85
C THR A 60 -11.74 -12.20 -46.85
N PHE A 61 -11.82 -12.77 -48.06
CA PHE A 61 -10.96 -12.37 -49.18
C PHE A 61 -11.78 -12.25 -50.46
N GLY A 62 -11.30 -11.50 -51.44
CA GLY A 62 -12.02 -11.29 -52.69
C GLY A 62 -11.18 -10.69 -53.81
N VAL A 63 -11.79 -10.59 -55.00
CA VAL A 63 -11.16 -10.08 -56.22
C VAL A 63 -12.09 -9.12 -56.97
N ALA A 64 -11.47 -8.11 -57.59
CA ALA A 64 -12.02 -7.33 -58.68
C ALA A 64 -11.10 -7.52 -59.91
N LEU A 65 -11.68 -7.53 -61.11
CA LEU A 65 -11.06 -7.95 -62.36
C LEU A 65 -11.36 -6.96 -63.50
N PRO A 66 -10.51 -6.94 -64.56
CA PRO A 66 -10.78 -6.19 -65.79
C PRO A 66 -12.17 -6.49 -66.38
N SER A 67 -12.74 -5.50 -67.08
CA SER A 67 -14.11 -5.54 -67.62
C SER A 67 -14.39 -6.66 -68.63
N ASN A 68 -13.36 -7.26 -69.22
CA ASN A 68 -13.44 -8.39 -70.15
C ASN A 68 -12.94 -9.73 -69.54
N ALA A 69 -12.60 -9.77 -68.24
CA ALA A 69 -11.92 -10.90 -67.61
C ALA A 69 -12.73 -12.22 -67.57
N LEU A 70 -14.05 -12.15 -67.79
CA LEU A 70 -14.93 -13.33 -67.90
C LEU A 70 -15.02 -13.88 -69.34
N GLU A 71 -14.54 -13.14 -70.34
CA GLU A 71 -14.50 -13.55 -71.75
C GLU A 71 -13.08 -13.89 -72.23
N VAL A 72 -12.07 -13.24 -71.65
CA VAL A 72 -10.64 -13.42 -71.93
C VAL A 72 -9.90 -13.49 -70.59
N ASP A 73 -8.94 -14.41 -70.45
CA ASP A 73 -8.15 -14.52 -69.22
C ASP A 73 -7.37 -13.24 -68.91
N ALA A 74 -7.52 -12.72 -67.70
CA ALA A 74 -6.74 -11.60 -67.19
C ALA A 74 -5.36 -12.05 -66.68
N ASP A 75 -4.38 -11.13 -66.70
CA ASP A 75 -3.05 -11.28 -66.12
C ASP A 75 -2.94 -10.62 -64.72
N GLU A 76 -3.76 -9.60 -64.46
CA GLU A 76 -3.84 -8.88 -63.18
C GLU A 76 -5.23 -8.87 -62.52
N PHE A 77 -5.24 -8.59 -61.22
CA PHE A 77 -6.46 -8.38 -60.41
C PHE A 77 -6.20 -7.37 -59.28
N ILE A 78 -7.27 -6.81 -58.71
CA ILE A 78 -7.21 -6.13 -57.41
C ILE A 78 -7.76 -7.10 -56.37
N GLY A 79 -6.93 -7.46 -55.40
CA GLY A 79 -7.28 -8.33 -54.29
C GLY A 79 -7.68 -7.55 -53.04
N ILE A 80 -8.61 -8.11 -52.28
CA ILE A 80 -8.91 -7.66 -50.92
C ILE A 80 -8.74 -8.82 -49.94
N LEU A 81 -8.17 -8.52 -48.78
CA LEU A 81 -8.12 -9.40 -47.61
C LEU A 81 -8.56 -8.61 -46.39
N ILE A 82 -9.70 -8.97 -45.81
CA ILE A 82 -10.23 -8.42 -44.56
C ILE A 82 -10.19 -9.52 -43.51
N SER A 83 -9.23 -9.44 -42.60
CA SER A 83 -9.57 -9.62 -41.19
C SER A 83 -10.14 -8.27 -40.72
N SER A 84 -11.19 -8.25 -39.89
CA SER A 84 -12.12 -7.11 -39.65
C SER A 84 -11.53 -5.72 -39.22
N ASN A 85 -10.85 -5.05 -40.16
CA ASN A 85 -10.20 -3.72 -40.09
C ASN A 85 -9.03 -3.59 -39.09
N ILE A 86 -8.02 -2.78 -39.43
CA ILE A 86 -6.82 -2.58 -38.58
C ILE A 86 -7.20 -1.96 -37.22
N ASN A 87 -7.14 -2.78 -36.17
CA ASN A 87 -7.38 -2.41 -34.77
C ASN A 87 -6.78 -3.49 -33.84
N GLN A 88 -7.15 -3.50 -32.55
CA GLN A 88 -6.64 -4.46 -31.57
C GLN A 88 -7.00 -5.94 -31.84
N THR A 89 -7.87 -6.25 -32.79
CA THR A 89 -8.32 -7.62 -33.08
C THR A 89 -8.10 -8.08 -34.52
N HIS A 90 -7.79 -7.20 -35.49
CA HIS A 90 -7.74 -7.59 -36.91
C HIS A 90 -6.82 -6.70 -37.80
N TYR A 91 -6.72 -7.04 -39.10
CA TYR A 91 -6.03 -6.27 -40.15
C TYR A 91 -6.68 -6.44 -41.53
N SER A 92 -6.81 -5.35 -42.30
CA SER A 92 -7.31 -5.34 -43.68
C SER A 92 -6.26 -4.80 -44.66
N VAL A 93 -6.28 -5.30 -45.90
CA VAL A 93 -5.44 -4.83 -47.01
C VAL A 93 -6.18 -4.96 -48.34
N ILE A 94 -6.09 -3.91 -49.17
CA ILE A 94 -6.45 -3.93 -50.59
C ILE A 94 -5.15 -3.75 -51.37
N PHE A 95 -4.94 -4.56 -52.41
CA PHE A 95 -3.70 -4.57 -53.19
C PHE A 95 -3.98 -4.87 -54.67
N ARG A 96 -3.20 -4.27 -55.58
CA ARG A 96 -3.19 -4.63 -57.00
C ARG A 96 -2.10 -5.68 -57.24
N CYS A 97 -2.44 -6.77 -57.90
CA CYS A 97 -1.53 -7.88 -58.19
C CYS A 97 -1.34 -8.02 -59.70
N GLN A 98 -0.24 -7.45 -60.22
CA GLN A 98 0.07 -7.44 -61.65
C GLN A 98 0.87 -8.67 -62.07
N ASN A 99 0.49 -9.30 -63.19
CA ASN A 99 1.07 -10.56 -63.68
C ASN A 99 0.97 -11.73 -62.67
N CYS A 100 -0.06 -11.72 -61.82
CA CYS A 100 -0.20 -12.71 -60.74
C CYS A 100 -1.02 -13.95 -61.13
N LEU A 101 -1.80 -13.89 -62.22
CA LEU A 101 -2.68 -15.00 -62.65
C LEU A 101 -1.94 -16.05 -63.51
N SER A 102 -0.65 -15.88 -63.76
CA SER A 102 0.22 -16.84 -64.44
C SER A 102 1.64 -16.76 -63.86
N TRP A 103 2.26 -17.91 -63.57
CA TRP A 103 3.55 -17.97 -62.88
C TRP A 103 4.45 -19.10 -63.40
N SER A 104 5.76 -18.93 -63.20
CA SER A 104 6.78 -19.95 -63.46
C SER A 104 7.89 -19.82 -62.42
N GLN A 105 8.13 -20.88 -61.65
CA GLN A 105 9.15 -20.90 -60.59
C GLN A 105 9.85 -22.26 -60.56
N SER A 106 11.19 -22.24 -60.60
CA SER A 106 12.05 -23.44 -60.52
C SER A 106 11.69 -24.60 -61.46
N GLY A 107 11.09 -24.30 -62.63
CA GLY A 107 10.67 -25.29 -63.64
C GLY A 107 9.23 -25.79 -63.50
N ALA A 108 8.47 -25.33 -62.48
CA ALA A 108 7.03 -25.52 -62.38
C ALA A 108 6.29 -24.26 -62.82
N SER A 109 5.36 -24.38 -63.76
CA SER A 109 4.52 -23.28 -64.25
C SER A 109 3.03 -23.58 -64.04
N GLY A 110 2.24 -22.54 -63.79
CA GLY A 110 0.79 -22.64 -63.64
C GLY A 110 0.11 -21.32 -63.97
N SER A 111 -1.21 -21.37 -64.16
CA SER A 111 -2.06 -20.20 -64.37
C SER A 111 -3.47 -20.44 -63.87
N ALA A 112 -4.22 -19.36 -63.65
CA ALA A 112 -5.61 -19.38 -63.23
C ALA A 112 -6.46 -18.63 -64.28
N SER A 113 -7.33 -19.36 -64.98
CA SER A 113 -8.19 -18.81 -66.03
C SER A 113 -9.42 -18.12 -65.43
N THR A 114 -9.52 -16.80 -65.59
CA THR A 114 -10.71 -16.03 -65.17
C THR A 114 -11.91 -16.26 -66.10
N SER A 115 -11.66 -16.50 -67.39
CA SER A 115 -12.72 -16.82 -68.37
C SER A 115 -13.35 -18.21 -68.16
N SER A 116 -12.75 -19.05 -67.32
CA SER A 116 -13.37 -20.29 -66.83
C SER A 116 -14.49 -20.05 -65.79
N GLY A 117 -14.73 -18.80 -65.36
CA GLY A 117 -15.82 -18.42 -64.46
C GLY A 117 -15.66 -18.88 -63.00
N ALA A 118 -14.50 -19.43 -62.64
CA ALA A 118 -14.17 -19.79 -61.26
C ALA A 118 -12.65 -19.87 -61.05
N LEU A 119 -12.19 -19.45 -59.87
CA LEU A 119 -10.82 -19.57 -59.40
C LEU A 119 -10.71 -20.65 -58.31
N VAL A 120 -9.55 -21.30 -58.20
CA VAL A 120 -9.25 -22.22 -57.10
C VAL A 120 -8.36 -21.49 -56.10
N LEU A 121 -8.95 -21.05 -54.99
CA LEU A 121 -8.31 -20.16 -54.02
C LEU A 121 -8.05 -20.89 -52.70
N GLY A 122 -6.77 -21.19 -52.45
CA GLY A 122 -6.28 -21.71 -51.17
C GLY A 122 -6.05 -20.58 -50.15
N TRP A 123 -6.27 -20.85 -48.87
CA TRP A 123 -6.10 -19.88 -47.79
C TRP A 123 -5.51 -20.52 -46.52
N ALA A 124 -4.78 -19.73 -45.74
CA ALA A 124 -4.18 -20.15 -44.47
C ALA A 124 -4.11 -18.96 -43.48
N ASN A 125 -4.09 -19.24 -42.18
CA ASN A 125 -4.02 -18.23 -41.12
C ASN A 125 -3.27 -18.77 -39.88
N ALA A 126 -2.56 -17.90 -39.16
CA ALA A 126 -1.70 -18.25 -38.03
C ALA A 126 -1.86 -17.28 -36.85
N PHE A 127 -1.65 -17.77 -35.62
CA PHE A 127 -1.61 -16.96 -34.41
C PHE A 127 -0.31 -16.15 -34.19
N PRO A 128 0.91 -16.72 -34.38
CA PRO A 128 2.13 -15.93 -34.26
C PRO A 128 2.32 -15.05 -35.49
N ALA A 129 2.85 -13.85 -35.27
CA ALA A 129 3.46 -13.06 -36.35
C ALA A 129 4.71 -13.79 -36.91
N PRO A 130 5.15 -13.47 -38.14
CA PRO A 130 6.46 -13.91 -38.63
C PRO A 130 7.59 -13.41 -37.74
N ALA A 131 8.70 -14.14 -37.68
CA ALA A 131 9.97 -13.56 -37.22
C ALA A 131 10.52 -12.63 -38.31
N GLU A 132 11.27 -11.60 -37.91
CA GLU A 132 11.66 -10.45 -38.75
C GLU A 132 10.48 -9.80 -39.53
N PRO A 133 9.39 -9.39 -38.84
CA PRO A 133 8.17 -8.92 -39.48
C PRO A 133 8.31 -7.61 -40.27
N GLU A 134 9.40 -6.86 -40.07
CA GLU A 134 9.71 -5.64 -40.83
C GLU A 134 10.46 -5.93 -42.15
N CYS A 135 11.02 -7.14 -42.34
CA CYS A 135 11.82 -7.52 -43.50
C CYS A 135 11.17 -8.68 -44.28
N ALA A 136 10.25 -8.36 -45.19
CA ALA A 136 9.47 -9.36 -45.93
C ALA A 136 10.28 -10.37 -46.76
N SER A 137 11.56 -10.10 -47.06
CA SER A 137 12.47 -11.02 -47.76
C SER A 137 13.20 -12.01 -46.85
N GLU A 138 13.31 -11.73 -45.54
CA GLU A 138 13.95 -12.62 -44.55
C GLU A 138 12.94 -13.18 -43.54
N ALA A 139 11.69 -12.68 -43.57
CA ALA A 139 10.60 -13.11 -42.72
C ALA A 139 10.43 -14.63 -42.72
N SER A 140 10.44 -15.23 -41.54
CA SER A 140 10.33 -16.69 -41.38
C SER A 140 9.06 -17.09 -40.63
N PHE A 141 8.48 -18.22 -41.08
CA PHE A 141 7.12 -18.63 -40.75
C PHE A 141 7.10 -20.01 -40.10
N SER A 142 6.35 -20.17 -39.01
CA SER A 142 5.91 -21.50 -38.54
C SER A 142 4.71 -22.00 -39.35
N GLN A 143 4.40 -23.30 -39.26
CA GLN A 143 3.18 -23.85 -39.87
C GLN A 143 1.92 -23.13 -39.37
N HIS A 144 1.00 -22.81 -40.29
CA HIS A 144 -0.27 -22.14 -40.01
C HIS A 144 -1.12 -22.93 -39.01
N ASN A 145 -1.59 -22.26 -37.96
CA ASN A 145 -2.19 -22.90 -36.79
C ASN A 145 -3.53 -22.28 -36.32
N ASN A 146 -4.02 -21.22 -36.97
CA ASN A 146 -5.39 -20.71 -36.76
C ASN A 146 -6.39 -21.36 -37.74
N GLY A 147 -5.97 -21.64 -38.98
CA GLY A 147 -6.73 -22.46 -39.93
C GLY A 147 -6.11 -22.55 -41.33
N GLU A 148 -6.66 -23.43 -42.16
CA GLU A 148 -6.35 -23.60 -43.59
C GLU A 148 -7.57 -24.11 -44.37
N GLY A 149 -7.63 -23.87 -45.67
CA GLY A 149 -8.70 -24.38 -46.53
C GLY A 149 -8.56 -23.98 -48.01
N ILE A 150 -9.59 -24.29 -48.80
CA ILE A 150 -9.62 -24.06 -50.25
C ILE A 150 -11.05 -23.87 -50.77
N PHE A 151 -11.24 -22.89 -51.65
CA PHE A 151 -12.51 -22.61 -52.33
C PHE A 151 -12.43 -22.95 -53.82
N GLY A 152 -13.53 -23.45 -54.38
CA GLY A 152 -13.87 -23.27 -55.79
C GLY A 152 -14.67 -21.98 -55.91
N ALA A 153 -13.96 -20.86 -55.96
CA ALA A 153 -14.50 -19.50 -55.92
C ALA A 153 -15.11 -19.13 -57.28
N GLN A 154 -16.44 -19.15 -57.38
CA GLN A 154 -17.16 -18.79 -58.60
C GLN A 154 -17.10 -17.27 -58.79
N LEU A 155 -16.77 -16.82 -60.01
CA LEU A 155 -16.82 -15.41 -60.38
C LEU A 155 -18.20 -15.11 -60.98
N ASP A 156 -18.83 -14.01 -60.58
CA ASP A 156 -20.03 -13.50 -61.23
C ASP A 156 -19.76 -12.15 -61.94
N SER A 157 -20.81 -11.58 -62.55
CA SER A 157 -20.75 -10.31 -63.30
C SER A 157 -20.25 -9.10 -62.50
N ASN A 158 -20.21 -9.15 -61.17
CA ASN A 158 -19.71 -8.06 -60.33
C ASN A 158 -18.17 -8.03 -60.26
N ALA A 159 -17.49 -9.18 -60.42
CA ALA A 159 -16.02 -9.24 -60.42
C ALA A 159 -15.41 -8.45 -61.59
N ALA A 160 -15.95 -8.58 -62.81
CA ALA A 160 -15.41 -7.92 -64.00
C ALA A 160 -16.07 -6.55 -64.24
N ASN A 161 -15.37 -5.46 -63.90
CA ASN A 161 -16.00 -4.14 -63.80
C ASN A 161 -15.47 -3.12 -64.84
N PRO A 162 -16.33 -2.33 -65.51
CA PRO A 162 -15.91 -1.22 -66.38
C PRO A 162 -14.96 -0.19 -65.72
N SER A 163 -15.11 0.10 -64.43
CA SER A 163 -14.23 1.03 -63.70
C SER A 163 -12.94 0.40 -63.17
N TYR A 164 -12.64 -0.87 -63.50
CA TYR A 164 -11.42 -1.55 -63.01
C TYR A 164 -10.15 -0.76 -63.31
N SER A 165 -10.01 -0.13 -64.48
CA SER A 165 -8.83 0.67 -64.81
C SER A 165 -8.67 1.90 -63.91
N GLU A 166 -9.78 2.54 -63.53
CA GLU A 166 -9.79 3.70 -62.63
C GLU A 166 -9.42 3.26 -61.20
N TRP A 167 -9.95 2.12 -60.75
CA TRP A 167 -9.60 1.50 -59.47
C TRP A 167 -8.12 1.07 -59.42
N ALA A 168 -7.58 0.58 -60.53
CA ALA A 168 -6.20 0.12 -60.65
C ALA A 168 -5.17 1.26 -60.58
N GLU A 169 -5.58 2.51 -60.84
CA GLU A 169 -4.76 3.73 -60.65
C GLU A 169 -4.68 4.16 -59.17
N LEU A 170 -5.55 3.68 -58.29
CA LEU A 170 -5.50 3.99 -56.85
C LEU A 170 -4.30 3.34 -56.14
N ALA A 171 -3.64 2.36 -56.77
CA ALA A 171 -2.51 1.58 -56.25
C ALA A 171 -1.18 2.38 -56.19
N THR A 172 -1.19 3.50 -55.48
CA THR A 172 -0.06 4.44 -55.32
C THR A 172 0.70 4.29 -54.01
N ALA A 173 0.14 3.59 -53.02
CA ALA A 173 0.76 3.38 -51.73
C ALA A 173 1.96 2.41 -51.80
N THR A 174 2.96 2.61 -50.96
CA THR A 174 4.12 1.71 -50.81
C THR A 174 4.49 1.62 -49.33
N VAL A 175 4.80 0.42 -48.85
CA VAL A 175 5.26 0.18 -47.48
C VAL A 175 6.77 -0.04 -47.49
N THR A 176 7.51 0.76 -46.72
CA THR A 176 8.96 0.61 -46.57
C THR A 176 9.27 -0.51 -45.57
N GLY A 177 9.80 -1.63 -46.05
CA GLY A 177 10.39 -2.66 -45.19
C GLY A 177 11.75 -2.25 -44.63
N SER A 178 12.12 -2.81 -43.48
CA SER A 178 13.38 -2.57 -42.78
C SER A 178 14.14 -3.90 -42.63
N CYS A 179 15.02 -4.18 -43.58
CA CYS A 179 16.01 -5.26 -43.46
C CYS A 179 17.30 -4.63 -42.93
N GLY A 180 17.68 -4.96 -41.69
CA GLY A 180 18.58 -4.15 -40.87
C GLY A 180 20.06 -4.19 -41.29
N ASP A 181 20.47 -3.32 -42.22
CA ASP A 181 21.89 -3.01 -42.44
C ASP A 181 22.51 -2.46 -41.14
N ALA A 182 23.37 -3.26 -40.51
CA ALA A 182 23.93 -3.00 -39.19
C ALA A 182 25.03 -1.91 -39.19
N THR A 183 24.64 -0.67 -39.52
CA THR A 183 25.50 0.52 -39.46
C THR A 183 25.24 1.29 -38.15
N PRO A 184 26.13 1.23 -37.15
CA PRO A 184 25.91 1.84 -35.83
C PRO A 184 26.00 3.38 -35.88
N THR A 185 24.89 4.01 -36.26
CA THR A 185 24.77 5.47 -36.32
C THR A 185 24.26 6.00 -34.99
N THR A 186 25.07 6.81 -34.30
CA THR A 186 24.81 7.26 -32.92
C THR A 186 23.68 8.30 -32.84
N THR A 187 22.44 7.83 -32.82
CA THR A 187 21.23 8.60 -32.46
C THR A 187 20.32 7.72 -31.62
N SER A 188 19.89 8.22 -30.46
CA SER A 188 19.12 7.44 -29.48
C SER A 188 17.64 7.30 -29.85
N SER A 189 17.31 6.40 -30.78
CA SER A 189 16.02 5.73 -30.79
C SER A 189 16.11 4.43 -29.97
N THR A 190 15.08 4.13 -29.19
CA THR A 190 15.02 2.89 -28.41
C THR A 190 14.53 1.75 -29.31
N THR A 191 15.45 1.08 -30.01
CA THR A 191 15.18 -0.23 -30.59
C THR A 191 14.84 -1.20 -29.46
N ALA A 192 13.59 -1.62 -29.40
CA ALA A 192 13.14 -2.59 -28.40
C ALA A 192 13.74 -3.96 -28.75
N GLY A 193 14.76 -4.40 -28.01
CA GLY A 193 15.18 -5.79 -28.02
C GLY A 193 14.02 -6.71 -27.62
N PRO A 194 14.04 -8.00 -28.03
CA PRO A 194 12.90 -8.89 -27.88
C PRO A 194 12.42 -8.96 -26.43
N THR A 195 11.15 -8.57 -26.21
CA THR A 195 10.51 -8.51 -24.90
C THR A 195 10.64 -9.84 -24.17
N ALA A 196 11.07 -9.79 -22.90
CA ALA A 196 11.27 -10.98 -22.09
C ALA A 196 10.01 -11.87 -22.06
N THR A 197 10.16 -13.14 -22.43
CA THR A 197 9.04 -14.10 -22.44
C THR A 197 8.69 -14.49 -21.02
N GLY A 198 7.66 -13.83 -20.49
CA GLY A 198 7.20 -13.99 -19.11
C GLY A 198 6.33 -15.21 -18.88
N VAL A 199 6.57 -15.92 -17.78
CA VAL A 199 5.75 -17.03 -17.31
C VAL A 199 4.52 -16.47 -16.59
N PRO A 200 3.28 -16.85 -16.96
CA PRO A 200 2.10 -16.42 -16.19
C PRO A 200 2.18 -16.87 -14.73
N VAL A 201 1.84 -15.99 -13.79
CA VAL A 201 1.72 -16.34 -12.36
C VAL A 201 0.78 -17.55 -12.20
N PRO A 202 1.19 -18.64 -11.51
CA PRO A 202 0.38 -19.85 -11.42
C PRO A 202 -0.98 -19.61 -10.73
N THR A 203 -2.01 -20.25 -11.25
CA THR A 203 -3.36 -20.15 -10.68
C THR A 203 -3.41 -20.74 -9.27
N GLY A 204 -3.91 -19.98 -8.31
CA GLY A 204 -3.90 -20.36 -6.90
C GLY A 204 -2.61 -20.03 -6.14
N SER A 205 -1.64 -19.34 -6.74
CA SER A 205 -0.47 -18.81 -6.02
C SER A 205 -0.86 -17.77 -4.96
N VAL A 206 -0.99 -18.25 -3.72
CA VAL A 206 -1.28 -17.50 -2.50
C VAL A 206 -0.15 -17.72 -1.48
N TYR A 207 0.20 -16.67 -0.72
CA TYR A 207 1.29 -16.68 0.26
C TYR A 207 0.97 -15.86 1.53
N ASP A 208 1.42 -16.33 2.69
CA ASP A 208 1.31 -15.58 3.94
C ASP A 208 2.21 -14.35 3.96
N TYR A 209 3.38 -14.47 3.33
CA TYR A 209 4.33 -13.38 3.16
C TYR A 209 4.88 -13.35 1.74
N ILE A 210 4.86 -12.18 1.12
CA ILE A 210 5.60 -11.91 -0.12
C ILE A 210 6.70 -10.91 0.21
N VAL A 211 7.96 -11.32 0.04
CA VAL A 211 9.15 -10.51 0.26
C VAL A 211 9.70 -10.09 -1.10
N VAL A 212 9.97 -8.80 -1.30
CA VAL A 212 10.31 -8.22 -2.59
C VAL A 212 11.74 -7.68 -2.57
N GLY A 213 12.65 -8.34 -3.30
CA GLY A 213 14.08 -8.06 -3.36
C GLY A 213 14.89 -8.97 -2.42
N SER A 214 15.85 -9.71 -2.97
CA SER A 214 16.71 -10.66 -2.24
C SER A 214 17.98 -10.01 -1.64
N GLY A 215 17.90 -8.72 -1.30
CA GLY A 215 19.02 -7.98 -0.71
C GLY A 215 19.32 -8.35 0.74
N ALA A 216 20.19 -7.56 1.38
CA ALA A 216 20.61 -7.72 2.77
C ALA A 216 19.46 -7.72 3.80
N GLY A 217 18.30 -7.14 3.48
CA GLY A 217 17.09 -7.24 4.32
C GLY A 217 16.20 -8.44 3.96
N GLY A 218 16.02 -8.69 2.65
CA GLY A 218 15.05 -9.63 2.11
C GLY A 218 15.39 -11.11 2.31
N ILE A 219 16.66 -11.49 2.12
CA ILE A 219 17.07 -12.89 2.37
C ILE A 219 16.89 -13.27 3.86
N PRO A 220 17.39 -12.49 4.84
CA PRO A 220 17.17 -12.82 6.25
C PRO A 220 15.70 -12.82 6.67
N ILE A 221 14.90 -11.81 6.29
CA ILE A 221 13.48 -11.77 6.70
C ILE A 221 12.70 -12.97 6.13
N ALA A 222 12.98 -13.40 4.90
CA ALA A 222 12.34 -14.56 4.28
C ALA A 222 12.76 -15.90 4.92
N ASP A 223 14.03 -16.06 5.32
CA ASP A 223 14.49 -17.23 6.09
C ASP A 223 13.76 -17.31 7.44
N LYS A 224 13.68 -16.21 8.20
CA LYS A 224 13.05 -16.22 9.53
C LYS A 224 11.53 -16.45 9.44
N LEU A 225 10.86 -15.89 8.45
CA LEU A 225 9.42 -16.10 8.23
C LEU A 225 9.08 -17.54 7.79
N SER A 226 9.92 -18.15 6.94
CA SER A 226 9.74 -19.55 6.54
C SER A 226 10.15 -20.52 7.66
N GLU A 227 11.11 -20.17 8.52
CA GLU A 227 11.43 -20.88 9.76
C GLU A 227 10.24 -20.86 10.74
N ALA A 228 9.47 -19.77 10.78
CA ALA A 228 8.22 -19.66 11.54
C ALA A 228 7.02 -20.42 10.91
N GLY A 229 7.26 -21.30 9.93
CA GLY A 229 6.25 -22.16 9.30
C GLY A 229 5.23 -21.42 8.44
N LYS A 230 5.51 -20.19 8.03
CA LYS A 230 4.64 -19.40 7.14
C LYS A 230 4.97 -19.70 5.69
N LYS A 231 3.98 -19.62 4.78
CA LYS A 231 4.26 -19.77 3.36
C LYS A 231 4.82 -18.47 2.80
N VAL A 232 6.10 -18.47 2.42
CA VAL A 232 6.87 -17.28 2.00
C VAL A 232 7.23 -17.38 0.52
N LEU A 233 6.98 -16.31 -0.23
CA LEU A 233 7.57 -16.09 -1.55
C LEU A 233 8.64 -14.99 -1.43
N LEU A 234 9.85 -15.25 -1.96
CA LEU A 234 10.87 -14.23 -2.20
C LEU A 234 10.93 -13.95 -3.71
N ILE A 235 10.69 -12.70 -4.12
CA ILE A 235 10.74 -12.26 -5.51
C ILE A 235 12.00 -11.42 -5.74
N GLU A 236 12.80 -11.75 -6.75
CA GLU A 236 14.01 -11.04 -7.15
C GLU A 236 13.90 -10.59 -8.62
N LYS A 237 14.20 -9.31 -8.87
CA LYS A 237 14.26 -8.70 -10.20
C LYS A 237 15.36 -9.33 -11.04
N GLY A 238 16.53 -9.53 -10.44
CA GLY A 238 17.73 -10.02 -11.10
C GLY A 238 17.81 -11.53 -11.36
N PRO A 239 18.81 -11.98 -12.14
CA PRO A 239 19.17 -13.38 -12.27
C PRO A 239 19.93 -13.90 -11.03
N PRO A 240 20.12 -15.23 -10.92
CA PRO A 240 21.09 -15.83 -10.02
C PRO A 240 22.51 -15.25 -10.13
N SER A 241 23.28 -15.33 -9.03
CA SER A 241 24.61 -14.72 -8.88
C SER A 241 25.70 -15.76 -8.58
N SER A 242 25.82 -16.24 -7.34
CA SER A 242 26.73 -17.34 -6.98
C SER A 242 26.38 -18.63 -7.71
N GLY A 243 27.37 -19.47 -8.05
CA GLY A 243 27.17 -20.75 -8.72
C GLY A 243 26.22 -21.69 -7.95
N ARG A 244 26.23 -21.60 -6.61
CA ARG A 244 25.26 -22.25 -5.71
C ARG A 244 23.79 -22.07 -6.11
N TRP A 245 23.43 -20.91 -6.66
CA TRP A 245 22.04 -20.56 -7.01
C TRP A 245 21.75 -20.71 -8.51
N GLY A 246 22.65 -21.36 -9.27
CA GLY A 246 22.56 -21.46 -10.73
C GLY A 246 22.99 -20.18 -11.45
N GLY A 247 23.83 -19.34 -10.81
CA GLY A 247 24.48 -18.23 -11.50
C GLY A 247 25.63 -18.73 -12.38
N ASP A 248 25.82 -18.08 -13.54
CA ASP A 248 26.77 -18.56 -14.57
C ASP A 248 27.76 -17.48 -15.06
N ILE A 249 27.62 -16.23 -14.61
CA ILE A 249 28.49 -15.12 -15.03
C ILE A 249 29.88 -15.29 -14.40
N LYS A 250 30.85 -15.78 -15.18
CA LYS A 250 32.21 -16.09 -14.68
C LYS A 250 33.28 -15.80 -15.75
N PRO A 251 34.53 -15.50 -15.35
CA PRO A 251 35.66 -15.51 -16.28
C PRO A 251 36.03 -16.93 -16.70
N ALA A 252 36.68 -17.05 -17.87
CA ALA A 252 37.03 -18.34 -18.47
C ALA A 252 37.87 -19.26 -17.57
N TRP A 253 38.64 -18.71 -16.61
CA TRP A 253 39.45 -19.50 -15.70
C TRP A 253 38.67 -20.20 -14.57
N LEU A 254 37.39 -19.86 -14.38
CA LEU A 254 36.45 -20.55 -13.48
C LEU A 254 35.61 -21.61 -14.20
N GLU A 255 35.78 -21.82 -15.51
CA GLU A 255 34.97 -22.80 -16.24
C GLU A 255 35.17 -24.24 -15.76
N GLY A 256 34.08 -25.01 -15.79
CA GLY A 256 34.01 -26.34 -15.19
C GLY A 256 33.94 -26.36 -13.65
N THR A 257 33.93 -25.19 -12.99
CA THR A 257 33.73 -25.08 -11.53
C THR A 257 32.32 -24.57 -11.19
N ASN A 258 31.89 -24.77 -9.94
CA ASN A 258 30.65 -24.20 -9.40
C ASN A 258 30.87 -22.81 -8.76
N LEU A 259 31.77 -22.00 -9.33
CA LEU A 259 32.08 -20.64 -8.90
C LEU A 259 31.71 -19.64 -9.98
N THR A 260 31.29 -18.44 -9.57
CA THR A 260 31.12 -17.29 -10.46
C THR A 260 31.98 -16.11 -10.04
N ARG A 261 31.95 -15.01 -10.80
CA ARG A 261 32.58 -13.73 -10.41
C ARG A 261 32.04 -13.18 -9.08
N PHE A 262 30.88 -13.67 -8.63
CA PHE A 262 30.29 -13.31 -7.34
C PHE A 262 30.81 -14.18 -6.19
N ASP A 263 31.30 -15.40 -6.42
CA ASP A 263 31.79 -16.28 -5.35
C ASP A 263 33.21 -15.93 -4.89
N VAL A 264 34.06 -15.46 -5.81
CA VAL A 264 35.49 -15.16 -5.57
C VAL A 264 35.67 -13.75 -5.00
N PRO A 265 36.22 -13.59 -3.78
CA PRO A 265 36.52 -12.27 -3.19
C PRO A 265 37.36 -11.35 -4.08
N GLY A 266 38.42 -11.89 -4.69
CA GLY A 266 39.34 -11.14 -5.57
C GLY A 266 38.72 -10.64 -6.87
N LEU A 267 37.48 -11.03 -7.22
CA LEU A 267 36.79 -10.54 -8.41
C LEU A 267 35.74 -9.46 -8.11
N CYS A 268 35.64 -8.96 -6.86
CA CYS A 268 34.57 -8.02 -6.51
C CYS A 268 34.69 -6.64 -7.17
N ASN A 269 35.89 -6.18 -7.52
CA ASN A 269 36.09 -4.85 -8.13
C ASN A 269 35.65 -4.81 -9.61
N GLU A 270 35.49 -5.97 -10.27
CA GLU A 270 35.04 -6.09 -11.67
C GLU A 270 33.68 -5.40 -11.92
N ILE A 271 32.88 -5.19 -10.87
CA ILE A 271 31.61 -4.44 -10.96
C ILE A 271 31.79 -2.98 -11.42
N TRP A 272 32.99 -2.40 -11.31
CA TRP A 272 33.27 -1.01 -11.72
C TRP A 272 33.68 -0.87 -13.19
N VAL A 273 34.16 -1.93 -13.83
CA VAL A 273 34.50 -1.95 -15.27
C VAL A 273 33.45 -2.67 -16.11
N ASN A 274 32.83 -3.72 -15.57
CA ASN A 274 31.82 -4.53 -16.26
C ASN A 274 30.61 -4.78 -15.34
N SER A 275 29.59 -3.94 -15.48
CA SER A 275 28.37 -3.98 -14.65
C SER A 275 27.11 -4.45 -15.39
N ASP A 276 27.23 -4.72 -16.69
CA ASP A 276 26.08 -4.84 -17.59
C ASP A 276 25.23 -6.09 -17.30
N GLY A 277 23.92 -5.89 -17.22
CA GLY A 277 22.97 -6.93 -16.83
C GLY A 277 23.07 -7.40 -15.37
N ILE A 278 23.97 -6.81 -14.56
CA ILE A 278 24.19 -7.05 -13.12
C ILE A 278 23.72 -5.85 -12.30
N ALA A 279 24.05 -4.63 -12.72
CA ALA A 279 23.61 -3.40 -12.07
C ALA A 279 22.15 -3.06 -12.38
N CYS A 280 21.50 -2.32 -11.49
CA CYS A 280 20.13 -1.85 -11.66
C CYS A 280 20.07 -0.68 -12.66
N THR A 281 19.39 -0.89 -13.78
CA THR A 281 19.26 0.09 -14.89
C THR A 281 18.23 1.20 -14.65
N ASP A 282 17.51 1.18 -13.53
CA ASP A 282 16.41 2.10 -13.20
C ASP A 282 16.71 3.05 -12.02
N THR A 283 18.00 3.28 -11.76
CA THR A 283 18.53 4.25 -10.79
C THR A 283 19.77 4.96 -11.36
N ASP A 284 20.07 6.18 -10.91
CA ASP A 284 21.32 6.90 -11.26
C ASP A 284 22.54 6.49 -10.40
N GLN A 285 22.38 5.51 -9.50
CA GLN A 285 23.43 5.04 -8.59
C GLN A 285 23.77 3.55 -8.78
N MET A 286 24.96 3.15 -8.33
CA MET A 286 25.33 1.73 -8.31
C MET A 286 24.49 0.95 -7.29
N ALA A 287 23.74 -0.03 -7.78
CA ALA A 287 23.03 -1.04 -6.99
C ALA A 287 23.02 -2.37 -7.76
N GLY A 288 23.22 -3.49 -7.06
CA GLY A 288 23.18 -4.82 -7.68
C GLY A 288 21.74 -5.33 -7.85
N CYS A 289 21.35 -5.64 -9.08
CA CYS A 289 20.09 -6.27 -9.47
C CYS A 289 20.35 -7.73 -9.90
N VAL A 290 20.77 -8.54 -8.92
CA VAL A 290 21.01 -10.00 -8.97
C VAL A 290 20.60 -10.63 -7.64
N VAL A 291 20.50 -11.96 -7.55
CA VAL A 291 20.28 -12.66 -6.27
C VAL A 291 21.32 -12.22 -5.23
N GLY A 292 20.88 -11.83 -4.03
CA GLY A 292 21.72 -11.24 -2.98
C GLY A 292 21.88 -9.72 -3.05
N GLY A 293 21.46 -9.09 -4.16
CA GLY A 293 21.54 -7.65 -4.41
C GLY A 293 22.93 -7.08 -4.15
N GLY A 294 23.00 -5.99 -3.40
CA GLY A 294 24.27 -5.36 -2.99
C GLY A 294 25.26 -6.30 -2.27
N THR A 295 24.81 -7.38 -1.63
CA THR A 295 25.71 -8.34 -0.96
C THR A 295 26.46 -9.24 -1.94
N ALA A 296 25.92 -9.43 -3.16
CA ALA A 296 26.59 -10.18 -4.22
C ALA A 296 27.72 -9.40 -4.89
N VAL A 297 27.66 -8.05 -4.88
CA VAL A 297 28.58 -7.18 -5.65
C VAL A 297 29.53 -6.35 -4.79
N ASN A 298 29.27 -6.17 -3.49
CA ASN A 298 30.13 -5.35 -2.63
C ASN A 298 31.48 -6.02 -2.27
N ALA A 299 32.36 -5.28 -1.58
CA ALA A 299 33.63 -5.79 -1.04
C ALA A 299 33.49 -6.66 0.24
N GLY A 300 32.28 -7.05 0.66
CA GLY A 300 32.07 -8.01 1.74
C GLY A 300 32.37 -7.57 3.18
N LEU A 301 32.82 -6.32 3.42
CA LEU A 301 33.19 -5.81 4.76
C LEU A 301 32.06 -5.99 5.80
N TRP A 302 32.40 -6.50 6.99
CA TRP A 302 31.43 -7.09 7.93
C TRP A 302 31.69 -6.73 9.39
N TRP A 303 30.71 -6.07 10.01
CA TRP A 303 30.90 -5.31 11.25
C TRP A 303 29.94 -5.73 12.35
N LYS A 304 30.44 -6.15 13.51
CA LYS A 304 29.60 -6.24 14.71
C LYS A 304 29.27 -4.80 15.13
N PRO A 305 27.98 -4.41 15.23
CA PRO A 305 27.61 -3.01 15.38
C PRO A 305 28.19 -2.31 16.60
N TYR A 306 28.58 -1.04 16.44
CA TYR A 306 28.74 -0.13 17.56
C TYR A 306 27.36 0.19 18.14
N GLU A 307 27.13 -0.15 19.41
CA GLU A 307 25.81 0.02 20.06
C GLU A 307 25.30 1.48 20.02
N LEU A 308 26.22 2.46 20.02
CA LEU A 308 25.90 3.88 19.96
C LEU A 308 25.23 4.31 18.64
N ASP A 309 25.40 3.58 17.54
CA ASP A 309 24.68 3.88 16.29
C ASP A 309 23.17 3.64 16.40
N TRP A 310 22.79 2.56 17.08
CA TRP A 310 21.41 2.24 17.40
C TRP A 310 20.87 3.23 18.45
N ASP A 311 21.67 3.52 19.48
CA ASP A 311 21.27 4.44 20.54
C ASP A 311 21.12 5.89 20.08
N TYR A 312 21.89 6.32 19.07
CA TYR A 312 21.80 7.66 18.49
C TYR A 312 20.65 7.79 17.49
N ASN A 313 20.59 6.91 16.46
CA ASN A 313 19.69 7.12 15.33
C ASN A 313 18.25 6.61 15.55
N PHE A 314 18.05 5.51 16.28
CA PHE A 314 16.79 4.76 16.26
C PHE A 314 15.87 5.08 17.46
N PRO A 315 14.54 4.90 17.34
CA PRO A 315 13.59 5.09 18.45
C PRO A 315 13.67 3.97 19.51
N ASN A 316 12.89 4.11 20.59
CA ASN A 316 12.78 3.09 21.63
C ASN A 316 12.32 1.73 21.07
N GLY A 317 12.91 0.64 21.56
CA GLY A 317 12.69 -0.70 21.04
C GLY A 317 13.56 -1.05 19.82
N TRP A 318 14.41 -0.12 19.37
CA TRP A 318 15.47 -0.29 18.36
C TRP A 318 16.82 0.27 18.85
N LYS A 319 16.96 0.51 20.16
CA LYS A 319 18.19 0.95 20.82
C LYS A 319 19.20 -0.21 20.93
N GLY A 320 20.47 0.02 21.24
CA GLY A 320 21.53 -1.00 21.26
C GLY A 320 21.16 -2.24 22.10
N LYS A 321 20.60 -2.00 23.29
CA LYS A 321 20.04 -3.05 24.19
C LYS A 321 18.97 -3.93 23.51
N ASP A 322 18.15 -3.33 22.64
CA ASP A 322 17.00 -3.97 21.97
C ASP A 322 17.48 -4.76 20.74
N MET A 323 18.56 -4.30 20.11
CA MET A 323 19.18 -4.92 18.92
C MET A 323 20.15 -6.04 19.27
N LYS A 324 20.53 -6.21 20.55
CA LYS A 324 21.53 -7.21 20.98
C LYS A 324 21.15 -8.65 20.58
N ALA A 325 19.90 -9.06 20.78
CA ALA A 325 19.46 -10.43 20.47
C ALA A 325 19.53 -10.73 18.96
N ALA A 326 19.08 -9.80 18.12
CA ALA A 326 19.21 -9.89 16.67
C ALA A 326 20.69 -9.87 16.23
N THR A 327 21.52 -9.04 16.87
CA THR A 327 22.97 -8.97 16.64
C THR A 327 23.66 -10.31 16.90
N ASP A 328 23.40 -10.94 18.05
CA ASP A 328 24.03 -12.21 18.40
C ASP A 328 23.54 -13.37 17.51
N ARG A 329 22.29 -13.34 17.01
CA ARG A 329 21.82 -14.30 15.99
C ARG A 329 22.55 -14.10 14.65
N VAL A 330 22.61 -12.89 14.13
CA VAL A 330 23.32 -12.59 12.88
C VAL A 330 24.80 -12.99 12.96
N PHE A 331 25.48 -12.69 14.07
CA PHE A 331 26.88 -13.08 14.25
C PHE A 331 27.09 -14.56 14.60
N SER A 332 26.05 -15.28 15.01
CA SER A 332 26.07 -16.75 15.08
C SER A 332 25.87 -17.41 13.70
N ARG A 333 25.26 -16.72 12.74
CA ARG A 333 25.06 -17.21 11.35
C ARG A 333 26.23 -16.82 10.45
N ILE A 334 26.75 -15.61 10.62
CA ILE A 334 27.85 -15.00 9.86
C ILE A 334 28.81 -14.36 10.88
N PRO A 335 29.76 -15.10 11.47
CA PRO A 335 30.72 -14.53 12.43
C PRO A 335 31.68 -13.55 11.75
N GLY A 336 31.99 -13.80 10.47
CA GLY A 336 33.00 -13.11 9.70
C GLY A 336 34.44 -13.51 10.07
N THR A 337 35.40 -13.02 9.29
CA THR A 337 36.84 -13.24 9.50
C THR A 337 37.65 -12.05 8.99
N ASP A 338 38.73 -11.69 9.67
CA ASP A 338 39.73 -10.72 9.19
C ASP A 338 40.94 -11.38 8.50
N ALA A 339 40.95 -12.71 8.40
CA ALA A 339 41.88 -13.52 7.61
C ALA A 339 41.07 -14.54 6.78
N PRO A 340 40.63 -14.17 5.56
CA PRO A 340 39.69 -15.00 4.79
C PRO A 340 40.34 -16.12 3.98
N SER A 341 41.66 -16.11 3.80
CA SER A 341 42.42 -17.23 3.22
C SER A 341 42.32 -18.46 4.13
N MET A 342 41.94 -19.61 3.58
CA MET A 342 41.70 -20.83 4.37
C MET A 342 42.96 -21.46 5.00
N ASP A 343 44.15 -20.98 4.65
CA ASP A 343 45.40 -21.29 5.36
C ASP A 343 45.64 -20.42 6.61
N GLY A 344 44.70 -19.53 6.95
CA GLY A 344 44.74 -18.66 8.13
C GLY A 344 45.66 -17.44 8.00
N LYS A 345 46.22 -17.17 6.81
CA LYS A 345 47.12 -16.03 6.57
C LYS A 345 46.38 -14.83 5.96
N ARG A 346 47.10 -13.71 5.91
CA ARG A 346 46.75 -12.52 5.13
C ARG A 346 47.86 -12.29 4.11
N TYR A 347 47.49 -11.89 2.90
CA TYR A 347 48.38 -11.76 1.74
C TYR A 347 48.66 -10.29 1.44
N LEU A 348 49.85 -10.00 0.91
CA LEU A 348 50.33 -8.68 0.52
C LEU A 348 50.11 -7.59 1.59
N GLN A 349 50.52 -7.87 2.83
CA GLN A 349 50.27 -6.99 3.98
C GLN A 349 51.26 -5.81 4.11
N GLN A 350 52.24 -5.65 3.22
CA GLN A 350 53.26 -4.61 3.35
C GLN A 350 52.66 -3.19 3.36
N GLY A 351 51.64 -2.92 2.54
CA GLY A 351 50.89 -1.65 2.60
C GLY A 351 50.07 -1.50 3.88
N PHE A 352 49.58 -2.60 4.47
CA PHE A 352 48.95 -2.56 5.78
C PHE A 352 49.95 -2.20 6.87
N GLU A 353 51.14 -2.82 6.86
CA GLU A 353 52.18 -2.65 7.88
C GLU A 353 52.71 -1.21 7.96
N VAL A 354 52.83 -0.52 6.82
CA VAL A 354 53.21 0.92 6.75
C VAL A 354 52.22 1.79 7.53
N LEU A 355 50.93 1.70 7.19
CA LEU A 355 49.89 2.51 7.81
C LEU A 355 49.61 2.10 9.26
N ALA A 356 49.54 0.80 9.54
CA ALA A 356 49.36 0.27 10.89
C ALA A 356 50.52 0.68 11.81
N GLY A 357 51.76 0.64 11.31
CA GLY A 357 52.96 1.10 12.02
C GLY A 357 52.87 2.57 12.42
N GLY A 358 52.56 3.46 11.47
CA GLY A 358 52.43 4.90 11.72
C GLY A 358 51.28 5.27 12.67
N LEU A 359 50.10 4.66 12.47
CA LEU A 359 48.97 4.85 13.39
C LEU A 359 49.33 4.41 14.82
N LYS A 360 50.02 3.27 14.97
CA LYS A 360 50.45 2.71 16.25
C LYS A 360 51.54 3.55 16.94
N SER A 361 52.53 4.06 16.21
CA SER A 361 53.53 4.98 16.77
C SER A 361 52.91 6.31 17.23
N SER A 362 51.88 6.77 16.53
CA SER A 362 51.07 7.94 16.90
C SER A 362 49.96 7.64 17.93
N GLY A 363 50.04 6.52 18.65
CA GLY A 363 49.19 6.21 19.79
C GLY A 363 47.78 5.72 19.46
N TRP A 364 47.47 5.39 18.20
CA TRP A 364 46.23 4.69 17.87
C TRP A 364 46.33 3.22 18.32
N LYS A 365 45.20 2.67 18.78
CA LYS A 365 45.12 1.32 19.32
C LYS A 365 44.73 0.30 18.25
N GLU A 366 45.58 -0.71 18.07
CA GLU A 366 45.26 -1.92 17.30
C GLU A 366 44.19 -2.76 18.01
N VAL A 367 43.15 -3.19 17.29
CA VAL A 367 42.05 -4.01 17.78
C VAL A 367 41.59 -5.01 16.71
N THR A 368 41.06 -6.17 17.13
CA THR A 368 40.18 -6.97 16.26
C THR A 368 38.78 -6.38 16.33
N ALA A 369 38.36 -5.63 15.30
CA ALA A 369 37.21 -4.73 15.37
C ALA A 369 35.90 -5.37 15.84
N ASN A 370 35.61 -6.62 15.45
CA ASN A 370 34.37 -7.33 15.81
C ASN A 370 34.39 -7.92 17.24
N ASN A 371 35.57 -8.05 17.86
CA ASN A 371 35.70 -8.50 19.26
C ASN A 371 35.47 -7.35 20.25
N VAL A 372 35.72 -6.11 19.83
CA VAL A 372 35.52 -4.89 20.64
C VAL A 372 34.73 -3.83 19.85
N PRO A 373 33.47 -4.12 19.45
CA PRO A 373 32.73 -3.30 18.49
C PRO A 373 32.54 -1.86 18.94
N ASN A 374 32.42 -1.61 20.26
CA ASN A 374 32.27 -0.27 20.84
C ASN A 374 33.58 0.55 20.94
N GLN A 375 34.72 0.01 20.48
CA GLN A 375 35.97 0.77 20.36
C GLN A 375 36.09 1.29 18.92
N LYS A 376 35.73 2.57 18.74
CA LYS A 376 35.67 3.30 17.44
C LYS A 376 36.27 4.71 17.50
N HIS A 377 37.13 4.98 18.49
CA HIS A 377 37.87 6.23 18.63
C HIS A 377 39.37 5.97 18.78
N ARG A 378 40.18 6.50 17.86
CA ARG A 378 41.64 6.31 17.77
C ARG A 378 42.04 4.84 17.76
N THR A 379 41.33 4.06 16.94
CA THR A 379 41.48 2.61 16.81
C THR A 379 41.65 2.17 15.36
N PHE A 380 42.45 1.12 15.12
CA PHE A 380 42.61 0.49 13.80
C PHE A 380 42.57 -1.04 13.87
N SER A 381 42.24 -1.70 12.76
CA SER A 381 42.03 -3.15 12.64
C SER A 381 42.45 -3.65 11.25
N HIS A 382 42.75 -4.95 11.12
CA HIS A 382 42.62 -5.64 9.83
C HIS A 382 41.16 -5.61 9.37
N SER A 383 40.94 -5.71 8.05
CA SER A 383 39.61 -5.71 7.42
C SER A 383 38.82 -6.99 7.72
N PRO A 384 37.67 -6.93 8.43
CA PRO A 384 36.80 -8.09 8.62
C PRO A 384 35.78 -8.21 7.48
N PHE A 385 35.57 -9.43 7.01
CA PHE A 385 34.68 -9.77 5.90
C PHE A 385 33.62 -10.79 6.29
N MET A 386 32.50 -10.82 5.56
CA MET A 386 31.40 -11.79 5.73
C MET A 386 31.70 -13.16 5.09
N TYR A 387 32.94 -13.35 4.64
CA TYR A 387 33.40 -14.48 3.85
C TYR A 387 33.40 -15.77 4.66
N ILE A 388 33.11 -16.88 3.98
CA ILE A 388 33.01 -18.22 4.56
C ILE A 388 33.75 -19.17 3.61
N ASN A 389 34.66 -19.98 4.16
CA ASN A 389 35.46 -20.95 3.40
C ASN A 389 36.29 -20.34 2.24
N GLY A 390 36.71 -19.08 2.38
CA GLY A 390 37.40 -18.31 1.32
C GLY A 390 36.52 -17.84 0.16
N GLU A 391 35.22 -18.12 0.19
CA GLU A 391 34.20 -17.64 -0.76
C GLU A 391 33.38 -16.49 -0.13
N ARG A 392 32.65 -15.73 -0.95
CA ARG A 392 31.88 -14.53 -0.55
C ARG A 392 30.98 -14.67 0.68
N GLY A 393 30.48 -15.87 1.00
CA GLY A 393 29.73 -16.12 2.24
C GLY A 393 28.44 -15.29 2.35
N GLY A 394 28.32 -14.53 3.43
CA GLY A 394 27.18 -13.62 3.66
C GLY A 394 25.82 -14.30 3.72
N ALA A 395 24.75 -13.51 3.47
CA ALA A 395 23.37 -13.99 3.53
C ALA A 395 23.05 -15.08 2.49
N MET A 396 23.65 -15.01 1.29
CA MET A 396 23.47 -16.00 0.23
C MET A 396 23.99 -17.40 0.62
N ALA A 397 25.08 -17.48 1.40
CA ALA A 397 25.64 -18.75 1.84
C ALA A 397 25.03 -19.30 3.15
N THR A 398 24.15 -18.54 3.82
CA THR A 398 23.72 -18.85 5.20
C THR A 398 22.21 -18.75 5.43
N TYR A 399 21.59 -17.62 5.11
CA TYR A 399 20.16 -17.38 5.29
C TYR A 399 19.35 -17.95 4.12
N LEU A 400 19.81 -17.78 2.87
CA LEU A 400 19.11 -18.38 1.72
C LEU A 400 19.27 -19.92 1.71
N VAL A 401 20.40 -20.45 2.18
CA VAL A 401 20.69 -21.91 2.28
C VAL A 401 19.81 -22.65 3.29
N SER A 402 19.25 -21.96 4.29
CA SER A 402 18.26 -22.55 5.20
C SER A 402 16.82 -22.31 4.75
N ALA A 403 16.54 -21.22 4.04
CA ALA A 403 15.24 -20.94 3.43
C ALA A 403 14.90 -21.96 2.33
N ASP A 404 15.80 -22.14 1.36
CA ASP A 404 15.68 -23.04 0.20
C ASP A 404 15.36 -24.51 0.56
N LYS A 405 15.75 -24.94 1.76
CA LYS A 405 15.48 -26.30 2.27
C LYS A 405 14.05 -26.51 2.78
N ARG A 406 13.21 -25.46 2.84
CA ARG A 406 11.86 -25.52 3.42
C ARG A 406 10.81 -25.54 2.32
N SER A 407 9.92 -26.54 2.33
CA SER A 407 8.81 -26.67 1.36
C SER A 407 7.71 -25.59 1.47
N ASN A 408 7.88 -24.62 2.37
CA ASN A 408 7.04 -23.44 2.55
C ASN A 408 7.78 -22.14 2.18
N PHE A 409 8.90 -22.24 1.46
CA PHE A 409 9.64 -21.12 0.87
C PHE A 409 9.74 -21.32 -0.65
N ASP A 410 9.39 -20.29 -1.41
CA ASP A 410 9.49 -20.22 -2.87
C ASP A 410 10.39 -19.03 -3.27
N LEU A 411 11.23 -19.19 -4.30
CA LEU A 411 12.10 -18.13 -4.85
C LEU A 411 11.81 -17.92 -6.34
N TRP A 412 11.45 -16.70 -6.73
CA TRP A 412 11.24 -16.30 -8.13
C TRP A 412 12.29 -15.26 -8.55
N THR A 413 13.22 -15.63 -9.41
CA THR A 413 14.22 -14.72 -10.01
C THR A 413 13.69 -14.10 -11.32
N ASN A 414 14.47 -13.21 -11.95
CA ASN A 414 14.15 -12.55 -13.22
C ASN A 414 12.81 -11.77 -13.21
N THR A 415 12.25 -11.46 -12.05
CA THR A 415 10.85 -11.05 -11.86
C THR A 415 10.80 -9.70 -11.14
N ALA A 416 10.49 -8.62 -11.87
CA ALA A 416 10.37 -7.29 -11.28
C ALA A 416 8.96 -7.11 -10.67
N VAL A 417 8.88 -6.66 -9.42
CA VAL A 417 7.63 -6.13 -8.85
C VAL A 417 7.45 -4.69 -9.30
N LYS A 418 6.31 -4.40 -9.93
CA LYS A 418 5.93 -3.05 -10.36
C LYS A 418 5.46 -2.21 -9.19
N ARG A 419 4.50 -2.76 -8.44
CA ARG A 419 3.75 -2.12 -7.35
C ARG A 419 3.03 -3.17 -6.51
N VAL A 420 2.56 -2.78 -5.33
CA VAL A 420 1.60 -3.59 -4.56
C VAL A 420 0.18 -3.29 -5.03
N ILE A 421 -0.68 -4.32 -5.09
CA ILE A 421 -2.11 -4.18 -5.39
C ILE A 421 -2.86 -4.07 -4.06
N ARG A 422 -3.70 -3.04 -3.91
CA ARG A 422 -4.37 -2.72 -2.65
C ARG A 422 -5.78 -2.17 -2.81
N SER A 423 -6.61 -2.37 -1.80
CA SER A 423 -7.88 -1.67 -1.60
C SER A 423 -7.79 -0.86 -0.31
N GLY A 424 -7.91 0.47 -0.40
CA GLY A 424 -7.55 1.36 0.70
C GLY A 424 -6.12 1.09 1.21
N GLY A 425 -5.99 0.85 2.51
CA GLY A 425 -4.72 0.48 3.17
C GLY A 425 -4.40 -1.02 3.21
N HIS A 426 -5.23 -1.89 2.62
CA HIS A 426 -5.02 -3.34 2.65
C HIS A 426 -4.45 -3.87 1.32
N ILE A 427 -3.30 -4.55 1.37
CA ILE A 427 -2.59 -5.08 0.20
C ILE A 427 -3.06 -6.53 -0.06
N THR A 428 -3.61 -6.77 -1.26
CA THR A 428 -4.16 -8.07 -1.69
C THR A 428 -3.21 -8.90 -2.56
N GLY A 429 -2.07 -8.32 -2.95
CA GLY A 429 -1.05 -8.98 -3.76
C GLY A 429 0.01 -8.01 -4.28
N VAL A 430 0.88 -8.50 -5.17
CA VAL A 430 1.85 -7.66 -5.90
C VAL A 430 1.77 -7.93 -7.41
N GLU A 431 1.95 -6.88 -8.20
CA GLU A 431 1.98 -6.94 -9.67
C GLU A 431 3.43 -7.16 -10.14
N VAL A 432 3.64 -8.19 -10.97
CA VAL A 432 4.95 -8.60 -11.48
C VAL A 432 5.04 -8.53 -13.00
N GLU A 433 6.24 -8.19 -13.49
CA GLU A 433 6.64 -8.22 -14.89
C GLU A 433 7.98 -8.99 -15.04
N ALA A 434 8.14 -9.71 -16.15
CA ALA A 434 9.37 -10.44 -16.42
C ALA A 434 10.50 -9.47 -16.82
N PHE A 435 11.55 -9.39 -15.99
CA PHE A 435 12.74 -8.58 -16.25
C PHE A 435 13.73 -9.28 -17.19
N LYS A 436 13.78 -10.62 -17.14
CA LYS A 436 14.48 -11.50 -18.08
C LYS A 436 13.63 -12.75 -18.33
N ASN A 437 13.97 -13.54 -19.35
CA ASN A 437 13.26 -14.78 -19.68
C ASN A 437 13.12 -15.72 -18.47
N GLY A 438 11.95 -16.37 -18.35
CA GLY A 438 11.61 -17.22 -17.20
C GLY A 438 11.12 -16.46 -15.96
N GLY A 439 11.18 -15.12 -15.95
CA GLY A 439 10.53 -14.31 -14.93
C GLY A 439 9.00 -14.35 -15.02
N TYR A 440 8.31 -14.08 -13.92
CA TYR A 440 6.85 -14.16 -13.84
C TYR A 440 6.13 -12.86 -14.25
N GLN A 441 4.94 -12.99 -14.83
CA GLN A 441 4.05 -11.88 -15.17
C GLN A 441 2.62 -12.09 -14.66
N GLY A 442 2.00 -11.03 -14.14
CA GLY A 442 0.63 -11.03 -13.60
C GLY A 442 0.54 -10.49 -12.17
N VAL A 443 -0.38 -11.03 -11.36
CA VAL A 443 -0.57 -10.66 -9.95
C VAL A 443 -0.55 -11.90 -9.06
N VAL A 444 0.38 -11.95 -8.12
CA VAL A 444 0.45 -12.98 -7.08
C VAL A 444 -0.20 -12.46 -5.78
N LYS A 445 -1.02 -13.29 -5.12
CA LYS A 445 -1.90 -12.86 -4.02
C LYS A 445 -1.34 -13.16 -2.64
N THR A 446 -1.71 -12.32 -1.67
CA THR A 446 -1.53 -12.59 -0.23
C THR A 446 -2.63 -13.53 0.28
N THR A 447 -2.35 -14.27 1.36
CA THR A 447 -3.39 -15.00 2.13
C THR A 447 -4.47 -14.00 2.56
N ALA A 448 -5.73 -14.29 2.25
CA ALA A 448 -6.84 -13.37 2.50
C ALA A 448 -6.89 -12.91 3.96
N VAL A 449 -7.14 -11.62 4.18
CA VAL A 449 -7.11 -10.90 5.47
C VAL A 449 -5.73 -10.83 6.14
N THR A 450 -5.04 -11.95 6.28
CA THR A 450 -3.92 -12.16 7.22
C THR A 450 -2.53 -12.07 6.58
N GLY A 451 -2.43 -12.27 5.27
CA GLY A 451 -1.18 -12.22 4.53
C GLY A 451 -0.60 -10.82 4.42
N ARG A 452 0.72 -10.72 4.33
CA ARG A 452 1.50 -9.48 4.44
C ARG A 452 2.52 -9.36 3.29
N VAL A 453 2.91 -8.13 2.94
CA VAL A 453 3.94 -7.85 1.94
C VAL A 453 5.09 -7.08 2.59
N ILE A 454 6.32 -7.47 2.27
CA ILE A 454 7.55 -6.85 2.78
C ILE A 454 8.39 -6.37 1.60
N LEU A 455 8.61 -5.06 1.53
CA LEU A 455 9.50 -4.45 0.55
C LEU A 455 10.93 -4.48 1.09
N SER A 456 11.83 -5.12 0.36
CA SER A 456 13.25 -5.30 0.66
C SER A 456 14.14 -4.97 -0.55
N ALA A 457 13.61 -4.17 -1.48
CA ALA A 457 14.22 -3.78 -2.76
C ALA A 457 15.22 -2.61 -2.63
N GLY A 458 15.57 -2.22 -1.40
CA GLY A 458 16.62 -1.25 -1.09
C GLY A 458 16.13 0.21 -1.10
N ALA A 459 17.05 1.12 -0.77
CA ALA A 459 16.81 2.56 -0.65
C ALA A 459 16.06 3.15 -1.86
N PHE A 460 16.38 2.70 -3.06
CA PHE A 460 15.74 3.18 -4.28
C PHE A 460 14.54 2.31 -4.71
N GLY A 461 14.68 0.98 -4.73
CA GLY A 461 13.64 0.07 -5.22
C GLY A 461 12.38 0.08 -4.35
N SER A 462 12.50 0.02 -3.02
CA SER A 462 11.33 0.01 -2.13
C SER A 462 10.58 1.33 -2.16
N ALA A 463 11.28 2.46 -2.24
CA ALA A 463 10.67 3.78 -2.42
C ALA A 463 9.98 3.93 -3.79
N LYS A 464 10.59 3.44 -4.88
CA LYS A 464 9.96 3.37 -6.21
C LYS A 464 8.67 2.55 -6.20
N ILE A 465 8.67 1.39 -5.55
CA ILE A 465 7.48 0.53 -5.43
C ILE A 465 6.37 1.24 -4.65
N LEU A 466 6.68 1.94 -3.56
CA LEU A 466 5.70 2.75 -2.82
C LEU A 466 5.09 3.85 -3.70
N MET A 467 5.92 4.63 -4.42
CA MET A 467 5.44 5.67 -5.32
C MET A 467 4.54 5.10 -6.44
N ARG A 468 4.94 3.99 -7.08
CA ARG A 468 4.12 3.26 -8.08
C ARG A 468 2.82 2.67 -7.49
N SER A 469 2.75 2.52 -6.17
CA SER A 469 1.57 2.07 -5.42
C SER A 469 0.70 3.21 -4.87
N GLY A 470 0.98 4.47 -5.24
CA GLY A 470 0.26 5.64 -4.73
C GLY A 470 0.55 5.95 -3.26
N ILE A 471 1.77 5.68 -2.79
CA ILE A 471 2.23 5.94 -1.42
C ILE A 471 3.51 6.79 -1.49
N GLY A 472 3.46 8.02 -1.00
CA GLY A 472 4.58 8.96 -1.09
C GLY A 472 4.15 10.43 -1.22
N PRO A 473 5.10 11.35 -1.52
CA PRO A 473 4.82 12.76 -1.67
C PRO A 473 3.98 13.05 -2.92
N VAL A 474 3.00 13.96 -2.83
CA VAL A 474 2.03 14.22 -3.91
C VAL A 474 2.70 14.64 -5.22
N ASP A 475 3.82 15.40 -5.16
CA ASP A 475 4.60 15.77 -6.35
C ASP A 475 5.19 14.55 -7.07
N GLN A 476 5.54 13.50 -6.34
CA GLN A 476 6.07 12.25 -6.89
C GLN A 476 4.96 11.33 -7.41
N LEU A 477 3.80 11.30 -6.74
CA LEU A 477 2.65 10.52 -7.19
C LEU A 477 2.03 11.08 -8.48
N GLU A 478 2.02 12.41 -8.65
CA GLU A 478 1.63 13.05 -9.92
C GLU A 478 2.60 12.77 -11.07
N ILE A 479 3.89 12.52 -10.81
CA ILE A 479 4.83 12.07 -11.86
C ILE A 479 4.47 10.64 -12.31
N VAL A 480 4.23 9.72 -11.39
CA VAL A 480 3.79 8.35 -11.72
C VAL A 480 2.47 8.36 -12.50
N LYS A 481 1.50 9.17 -12.08
CA LYS A 481 0.19 9.32 -12.73
C LYS A 481 0.27 9.82 -14.19
N ARG A 482 1.37 10.49 -14.55
CA ARG A 482 1.66 11.01 -15.90
C ARG A 482 2.62 10.11 -16.70
N SER A 483 3.07 9.00 -16.12
CA SER A 483 3.96 8.01 -16.75
C SER A 483 3.19 6.89 -17.46
N THR A 484 3.91 5.90 -17.97
CA THR A 484 3.36 4.64 -18.51
C THR A 484 2.50 3.85 -17.51
N ASP A 485 2.71 4.00 -16.20
CA ASP A 485 1.85 3.38 -15.18
C ASP A 485 0.49 4.09 -15.04
N GLY A 486 0.39 5.37 -15.46
CA GLY A 486 -0.73 6.27 -15.21
C GLY A 486 -2.12 5.69 -15.48
N PRO A 487 -2.39 5.08 -16.66
CA PRO A 487 -3.68 4.47 -16.99
C PRO A 487 -4.13 3.32 -16.08
N THR A 488 -3.23 2.79 -15.25
CA THR A 488 -3.50 1.66 -14.34
C THR A 488 -3.15 1.98 -12.88
N MET A 489 -2.68 3.21 -12.59
CA MET A 489 -2.31 3.63 -11.25
C MET A 489 -3.56 3.71 -10.37
N ILE A 490 -3.42 3.40 -9.07
CA ILE A 490 -4.51 3.55 -8.12
C ILE A 490 -4.99 5.01 -8.04
N SER A 491 -6.31 5.18 -7.96
CA SER A 491 -6.98 6.49 -7.84
C SER A 491 -6.35 7.37 -6.77
N ASN A 492 -6.29 8.68 -7.04
CA ASN A 492 -5.76 9.65 -6.10
C ASN A 492 -6.61 9.79 -4.82
N SER A 493 -7.89 9.43 -4.85
CA SER A 493 -8.74 9.28 -3.66
C SER A 493 -8.30 8.14 -2.72
N SER A 494 -7.30 7.34 -3.11
CA SER A 494 -6.69 6.28 -2.28
C SER A 494 -5.17 6.50 -2.08
N TRP A 495 -4.63 7.67 -2.42
CA TRP A 495 -3.21 7.96 -2.17
C TRP A 495 -2.91 8.12 -0.69
N ILE A 496 -1.71 7.70 -0.27
CA ILE A 496 -1.24 7.84 1.10
C ILE A 496 -0.02 8.76 1.09
N GLU A 497 -0.22 9.98 1.57
CA GLU A 497 0.82 11.00 1.66
C GLU A 497 1.82 10.65 2.76
N LEU A 498 3.07 10.37 2.36
CA LEU A 498 4.19 10.03 3.24
C LEU A 498 5.50 10.59 2.69
N PRO A 499 6.52 10.86 3.52
CA PRO A 499 7.81 11.42 3.10
C PRO A 499 8.74 10.42 2.38
N VAL A 500 8.20 9.54 1.54
CA VAL A 500 8.97 8.59 0.71
C VAL A 500 9.97 9.35 -0.18
N GLY A 501 11.24 8.96 -0.12
CA GLY A 501 12.36 9.59 -0.84
C GLY A 501 13.03 10.75 -0.11
N TYR A 502 12.43 11.31 0.95
CA TYR A 502 13.12 12.25 1.85
C TYR A 502 14.07 11.51 2.80
N ASN A 503 14.88 12.26 3.56
CA ASN A 503 15.87 11.71 4.51
C ASN A 503 16.88 10.74 3.85
N LEU A 504 17.11 10.89 2.53
CA LEU A 504 18.18 10.16 1.84
C LEU A 504 19.51 10.54 2.48
N GLU A 505 20.33 9.53 2.81
CA GLU A 505 21.69 9.71 3.31
C GLU A 505 22.59 8.61 2.72
N ASP A 506 23.88 8.91 2.61
CA ASP A 506 24.99 7.99 2.34
C ASP A 506 26.18 8.51 3.15
N HIS A 507 27.14 7.66 3.48
CA HIS A 507 28.43 8.11 4.01
C HIS A 507 29.03 9.15 3.05
N THR A 508 29.45 10.31 3.56
CA THR A 508 30.18 11.28 2.73
C THR A 508 31.61 10.78 2.55
N ASN A 509 31.95 10.35 1.33
CA ASN A 509 33.30 9.91 1.01
C ASN A 509 34.26 11.10 0.78
N THR A 510 35.48 11.00 1.31
CA THR A 510 36.62 11.86 0.96
C THR A 510 37.88 11.01 0.82
N ASP A 511 38.27 10.70 -0.40
CA ASP A 511 39.53 10.02 -0.68
C ASP A 511 40.72 10.98 -0.44
N VAL A 512 41.79 10.44 0.13
CA VAL A 512 43.14 11.03 0.20
C VAL A 512 44.14 9.95 -0.20
N VAL A 513 45.28 10.32 -0.77
CA VAL A 513 46.21 9.34 -1.37
C VAL A 513 47.63 9.59 -0.93
N ILE A 514 48.33 8.50 -0.59
CA ILE A 514 49.74 8.48 -0.24
C ILE A 514 50.52 7.53 -1.18
N SER A 515 51.83 7.70 -1.23
CA SER A 515 52.77 6.73 -1.81
C SER A 515 53.85 6.38 -0.78
N HIS A 516 54.31 5.13 -0.77
CA HIS A 516 55.42 4.69 0.10
C HIS A 516 56.16 3.47 -0.51
N PRO A 517 57.51 3.41 -0.51
CA PRO A 517 58.27 2.40 -1.25
C PRO A 517 57.93 0.92 -0.97
N ASN A 518 57.51 0.58 0.25
CA ASN A 518 57.16 -0.79 0.63
C ASN A 518 55.74 -1.23 0.20
N VAL A 519 54.94 -0.36 -0.44
CA VAL A 519 53.59 -0.71 -0.89
C VAL A 519 53.67 -1.64 -2.10
N VAL A 520 52.95 -2.76 -2.05
CA VAL A 520 52.92 -3.79 -3.11
C VAL A 520 51.51 -3.90 -3.68
N PHE A 521 51.30 -3.31 -4.86
CA PHE A 521 50.08 -3.47 -5.66
C PHE A 521 49.95 -4.89 -6.23
N TYR A 522 48.70 -5.29 -6.47
CA TYR A 522 48.31 -6.50 -7.19
C TYR A 522 47.12 -6.11 -8.08
N ASP A 523 47.17 -6.46 -9.36
CA ASP A 523 46.10 -6.12 -10.28
C ASP A 523 44.96 -7.14 -10.21
N PHE A 524 43.83 -6.72 -9.64
CA PHE A 524 42.63 -7.54 -9.52
C PHE A 524 41.72 -7.46 -10.75
N TYR A 525 41.95 -6.51 -11.67
CA TYR A 525 41.25 -6.46 -12.95
C TYR A 525 41.91 -7.43 -13.95
N GLU A 526 43.25 -7.42 -14.03
CA GLU A 526 44.01 -8.43 -14.80
C GLU A 526 43.70 -9.85 -14.31
N ALA A 527 43.46 -10.03 -13.00
CA ALA A 527 43.04 -11.29 -12.41
C ALA A 527 41.61 -11.76 -12.79
N TYR A 528 40.80 -10.95 -13.48
CA TYR A 528 39.59 -11.44 -14.12
C TYR A 528 39.91 -12.28 -15.35
N ASP A 529 40.80 -11.82 -16.24
CA ASP A 529 41.11 -12.49 -17.51
C ASP A 529 42.31 -13.45 -17.42
N ASP A 530 43.48 -12.99 -16.94
CA ASP A 530 44.72 -13.79 -16.84
C ASP A 530 45.34 -13.71 -15.42
N PRO A 531 44.69 -14.32 -14.40
CA PRO A 531 45.20 -14.31 -13.03
C PRO A 531 46.52 -15.08 -12.89
N ILE A 532 47.45 -14.50 -12.13
CA ILE A 532 48.75 -15.08 -11.76
C ILE A 532 48.58 -16.57 -11.41
N PRO A 533 49.19 -17.51 -12.18
CA PRO A 533 48.88 -18.94 -12.07
C PRO A 533 49.06 -19.55 -10.69
N ALA A 534 49.98 -19.02 -9.89
CA ALA A 534 50.18 -19.46 -8.50
C ALA A 534 48.98 -19.14 -7.60
N ASP A 535 48.45 -17.92 -7.70
CA ASP A 535 47.30 -17.46 -6.90
C ASP A 535 45.99 -18.05 -7.39
N LYS A 536 45.79 -18.17 -8.72
CA LYS A 536 44.69 -18.94 -9.32
C LYS A 536 44.63 -20.36 -8.76
N ASN A 537 45.74 -21.09 -8.84
CA ASN A 537 45.78 -22.48 -8.39
C ASN A 537 45.60 -22.59 -6.87
N MET A 538 46.19 -21.68 -6.08
CA MET A 538 46.00 -21.64 -4.63
C MET A 538 44.54 -21.39 -4.23
N TYR A 539 43.81 -20.57 -4.98
CA TYR A 539 42.40 -20.32 -4.75
C TYR A 539 41.51 -21.49 -5.18
N LEU A 540 41.75 -22.06 -6.37
CA LEU A 540 40.99 -23.20 -6.90
C LEU A 540 41.16 -24.45 -6.03
N ASP A 541 42.41 -24.80 -5.69
CA ASP A 541 42.74 -26.01 -4.92
C ASP A 541 42.39 -25.89 -3.43
N LYS A 542 42.54 -24.70 -2.84
CA LYS A 542 42.61 -24.53 -1.37
C LYS A 542 41.87 -23.31 -0.80
N ARG A 543 41.16 -22.53 -1.63
CA ARG A 543 40.47 -21.27 -1.20
C ARG A 543 41.37 -20.36 -0.34
N SER A 544 42.62 -20.24 -0.79
CA SER A 544 43.69 -19.54 -0.10
C SER A 544 44.43 -18.62 -1.07
N GLY A 545 45.23 -17.69 -0.56
CA GLY A 545 45.95 -16.71 -1.38
C GLY A 545 45.22 -15.38 -1.52
N ILE A 546 45.77 -14.48 -2.33
CA ILE A 546 45.29 -13.10 -2.49
C ILE A 546 43.84 -13.01 -3.01
N LEU A 547 43.42 -13.95 -3.86
CA LEU A 547 42.06 -14.02 -4.43
C LEU A 547 40.97 -14.41 -3.42
N ALA A 548 41.35 -14.88 -2.22
CA ALA A 548 40.42 -15.07 -1.09
C ALA A 548 40.21 -13.79 -0.26
N GLN A 549 40.95 -12.70 -0.56
CA GLN A 549 40.74 -11.37 0.01
C GLN A 549 39.93 -10.50 -0.98
N ALA A 550 39.28 -9.45 -0.47
CA ALA A 550 38.59 -8.50 -1.34
C ALA A 550 39.55 -7.76 -2.29
N ALA A 551 39.02 -7.40 -3.46
CA ALA A 551 39.67 -6.51 -4.41
C ALA A 551 39.18 -5.06 -4.25
N PRO A 552 40.06 -4.05 -4.39
CA PRO A 552 41.52 -4.17 -4.33
C PRO A 552 41.96 -4.51 -2.89
N ASN A 553 43.24 -4.83 -2.67
CA ASN A 553 43.73 -5.31 -1.37
C ASN A 553 43.48 -4.27 -0.25
N ILE A 554 42.49 -4.55 0.61
CA ILE A 554 42.03 -3.61 1.65
C ILE A 554 42.92 -3.72 2.90
N GLY A 555 43.64 -2.63 3.17
CA GLY A 555 44.58 -2.47 4.28
C GLY A 555 43.88 -2.17 5.62
N PRO A 556 44.45 -1.29 6.47
CA PRO A 556 43.90 -1.05 7.80
C PRO A 556 42.61 -0.24 7.71
N LEU A 557 41.64 -0.63 8.52
CA LEU A 557 40.39 0.08 8.72
C LEU A 557 40.45 0.73 10.10
N PHE A 558 40.18 2.03 10.15
CA PHE A 558 40.44 2.84 11.35
C PHE A 558 39.37 3.90 11.60
N TRP A 559 39.18 4.29 12.85
CA TRP A 559 38.04 5.10 13.30
C TRP A 559 38.43 6.17 14.31
N GLU A 560 37.78 7.32 14.17
CA GLU A 560 37.83 8.39 15.16
C GLU A 560 36.47 9.08 15.31
N GLU A 561 36.23 9.62 16.49
CA GLU A 561 35.06 10.45 16.78
C GLU A 561 35.50 11.90 17.02
N ILE A 562 34.86 12.83 16.33
CA ILE A 562 35.19 14.26 16.37
C ILE A 562 33.96 15.02 16.88
N LYS A 563 34.12 15.72 18.01
CA LYS A 563 33.07 16.60 18.54
C LYS A 563 33.11 17.94 17.81
N GLY A 564 32.06 18.25 17.07
CA GLY A 564 31.90 19.53 16.36
C GLY A 564 31.68 20.72 17.29
N ALA A 565 31.80 21.93 16.73
CA ALA A 565 31.51 23.17 17.46
C ALA A 565 30.02 23.28 17.85
N ASP A 566 29.13 22.64 17.07
CA ASP A 566 27.72 22.41 17.38
C ASP A 566 27.47 21.39 18.52
N GLY A 567 28.54 20.87 19.15
CA GLY A 567 28.50 19.91 20.24
C GLY A 567 28.22 18.47 19.81
N VAL A 568 27.91 18.21 18.54
CA VAL A 568 27.55 16.88 18.02
C VAL A 568 28.80 16.08 17.72
N VAL A 569 28.83 14.82 18.17
CA VAL A 569 29.94 13.90 17.91
C VAL A 569 29.71 13.21 16.58
N ARG A 570 30.59 13.48 15.61
CA ARG A 570 30.61 12.88 14.28
C ARG A 570 31.60 11.73 14.25
N GLN A 571 31.15 10.59 13.74
CA GLN A 571 31.99 9.42 13.54
C GLN A 571 32.63 9.47 12.15
N LEU A 572 33.93 9.21 12.09
CA LEU A 572 34.63 8.86 10.87
C LEU A 572 35.00 7.37 10.88
N GLN A 573 34.78 6.68 9.76
CA GLN A 573 35.53 5.49 9.37
C GLN A 573 36.55 5.88 8.29
N TRP A 574 37.68 5.19 8.27
CA TRP A 574 38.67 5.25 7.22
C TRP A 574 38.90 3.86 6.62
N THR A 575 39.00 3.81 5.29
CA THR A 575 39.18 2.58 4.52
C THR A 575 40.42 2.72 3.62
N ALA A 576 41.55 2.19 4.07
CA ALA A 576 42.78 2.15 3.29
C ALA A 576 42.78 0.97 2.30
N ARG A 577 43.22 1.20 1.07
CA ARG A 577 43.35 0.17 0.03
C ARG A 577 44.59 0.40 -0.83
N VAL A 578 45.21 -0.69 -1.31
CA VAL A 578 46.34 -0.62 -2.25
C VAL A 578 45.81 -0.45 -3.67
N GLU A 579 45.52 0.80 -4.02
CA GLU A 579 44.96 1.24 -5.29
C GLU A 579 45.30 2.74 -5.45
N GLY A 580 45.67 3.16 -6.66
CA GLY A 580 45.77 4.57 -7.02
C GLY A 580 44.37 5.20 -7.20
N SER A 581 44.27 6.50 -7.06
CA SER A 581 43.04 7.25 -7.35
C SER A 581 43.33 8.72 -7.61
N LEU A 582 42.32 9.46 -8.09
CA LEU A 582 42.48 10.80 -8.65
C LEU A 582 43.48 10.74 -9.81
N ASP A 583 44.57 11.52 -9.77
CA ASP A 583 45.67 11.50 -10.72
C ASP A 583 46.90 10.68 -10.24
N THR A 584 46.83 10.07 -9.05
CA THR A 584 47.89 9.15 -8.58
C THR A 584 47.76 7.76 -9.23
N PRO A 585 48.80 7.25 -9.92
CA PRO A 585 48.77 5.92 -10.55
C PRO A 585 48.88 4.75 -9.55
N ASN A 586 48.55 3.54 -10.02
CA ASN A 586 48.80 2.28 -9.31
C ASN A 586 50.31 2.02 -9.08
N GLY A 587 50.64 1.07 -8.19
CA GLY A 587 52.02 0.68 -7.87
C GLY A 587 52.32 0.86 -6.38
N ILE A 588 53.10 1.87 -6.02
CA ILE A 588 53.45 2.17 -4.62
C ILE A 588 52.41 3.06 -3.88
N ALA A 589 51.23 3.24 -4.48
CA ALA A 589 50.18 4.12 -3.98
C ALA A 589 49.17 3.39 -3.08
N MET A 590 48.64 4.11 -2.08
CA MET A 590 47.48 3.68 -1.30
C MET A 590 46.47 4.82 -1.17
N THR A 591 45.22 4.51 -1.46
CA THR A 591 44.09 5.41 -1.25
C THR A 591 43.46 5.13 0.11
N MET A 592 43.17 6.18 0.88
CA MET A 592 42.45 6.14 2.15
C MET A 592 41.13 6.90 2.00
N SER A 593 40.02 6.16 1.87
CA SER A 593 38.67 6.75 1.86
C SER A 593 38.23 7.10 3.27
N GLN A 594 38.01 8.38 3.55
CA GLN A 594 37.30 8.82 4.75
C GLN A 594 35.79 8.76 4.51
N TYR A 595 35.06 8.06 5.38
CA TYR A 595 33.61 8.05 5.42
C TYR A 595 33.12 8.81 6.65
N LEU A 596 32.51 9.98 6.45
CA LEU A 596 31.73 10.66 7.51
C LEU A 596 30.36 9.99 7.64
N GLY A 597 30.10 9.43 8.83
CA GLY A 597 28.89 8.66 9.15
C GLY A 597 28.10 9.24 10.33
N ARG A 598 27.75 8.37 11.29
CA ARG A 598 26.88 8.69 12.45
C ARG A 598 27.20 10.05 13.09
N GLY A 599 26.20 10.93 13.12
CA GLY A 599 26.29 12.29 13.67
C GLY A 599 26.38 13.39 12.60
N ALA A 600 26.54 13.04 11.32
CA ALA A 600 26.27 13.96 10.22
C ALA A 600 24.82 14.44 10.24
N LYS A 601 24.59 15.69 9.84
CA LYS A 601 23.25 16.33 9.81
C LYS A 601 22.70 16.48 8.40
N SER A 602 23.58 16.48 7.41
CA SER A 602 23.20 16.71 6.01
C SER A 602 22.27 15.60 5.50
N ARG A 603 21.25 15.97 4.71
CA ARG A 603 20.25 15.05 4.15
C ARG A 603 19.90 15.46 2.72
N GLY A 604 19.60 14.46 1.90
CA GLY A 604 19.20 14.59 0.51
C GLY A 604 17.73 14.23 0.26
N ARG A 605 17.38 14.13 -1.02
CA ARG A 605 16.08 13.62 -1.51
C ARG A 605 16.33 12.77 -2.75
N MET A 606 15.64 11.63 -2.82
CA MET A 606 15.43 10.87 -4.06
C MET A 606 14.05 11.20 -4.62
N THR A 607 13.97 11.29 -5.94
CA THR A 607 12.71 11.48 -6.70
C THR A 607 12.60 10.46 -7.83
N ILE A 608 11.38 10.18 -8.28
CA ILE A 608 11.10 9.38 -9.48
C ILE A 608 10.98 10.27 -10.73
N THR A 609 11.43 9.77 -11.87
CA THR A 609 11.33 10.44 -13.17
C THR A 609 10.05 10.02 -13.91
N PRO A 610 9.64 10.75 -14.98
CA PRO A 610 8.56 10.30 -15.87
C PRO A 610 8.81 8.93 -16.54
N ALA A 611 10.07 8.51 -16.65
CA ALA A 611 10.48 7.18 -17.11
C ALA A 611 10.47 6.11 -16.00
N LEU A 612 9.93 6.43 -14.81
CA LEU A 612 9.89 5.58 -13.63
C LEU A 612 11.27 5.11 -13.13
N THR A 613 12.34 5.84 -13.44
CA THR A 613 13.68 5.67 -12.85
C THR A 613 13.82 6.54 -11.60
N THR A 614 14.68 6.16 -10.66
CA THR A 614 14.95 6.94 -9.43
C THR A 614 16.22 7.78 -9.59
N VAL A 615 16.19 9.05 -9.16
CA VAL A 615 17.34 9.95 -9.23
C VAL A 615 17.61 10.67 -7.91
N VAL A 616 18.89 10.95 -7.62
CA VAL A 616 19.31 11.73 -6.45
C VAL A 616 19.17 13.23 -6.76
N SER A 617 17.94 13.74 -6.71
CA SER A 617 17.61 15.14 -7.01
C SER A 617 18.23 16.15 -6.04
N THR A 618 18.65 15.70 -4.85
CA THR A 618 19.32 16.53 -3.86
C THR A 618 20.35 15.68 -3.14
N HIS A 619 21.63 16.03 -3.32
CA HIS A 619 22.75 15.30 -2.70
C HIS A 619 22.67 15.38 -1.16
N PRO A 620 22.99 14.30 -0.44
CA PRO A 620 23.01 14.30 1.02
C PRO A 620 24.28 14.92 1.61
N TYR A 621 25.32 15.15 0.80
CA TYR A 621 26.66 15.51 1.29
C TYR A 621 26.79 17.00 1.68
N LEU A 622 27.51 17.26 2.77
CA LEU A 622 28.13 18.55 3.14
C LEU A 622 27.20 19.78 3.05
N ARG A 623 26.00 19.67 3.63
CA ARG A 623 25.00 20.75 3.74
C ARG A 623 25.06 21.50 5.07
N ASP A 624 25.60 20.88 6.13
CA ASP A 624 25.95 21.53 7.41
C ASP A 624 27.47 21.79 7.47
N GLN A 625 27.87 23.01 7.82
CA GLN A 625 29.30 23.39 7.87
C GLN A 625 30.09 22.59 8.91
N ASN A 626 29.46 22.09 9.98
CA ASN A 626 30.10 21.24 10.99
C ASN A 626 30.40 19.83 10.43
N ASP A 627 29.62 19.36 9.44
CA ASP A 627 29.93 18.12 8.71
C ASP A 627 31.22 18.31 7.90
N VAL A 628 31.39 19.47 7.24
CA VAL A 628 32.63 19.87 6.53
C VAL A 628 33.82 19.97 7.49
N GLN A 629 33.65 20.61 8.65
CA GLN A 629 34.74 20.75 9.63
C GLN A 629 35.18 19.40 10.21
N ALA A 630 34.28 18.42 10.39
CA ALA A 630 34.66 17.08 10.82
C ALA A 630 35.52 16.35 9.76
N VAL A 631 35.18 16.49 8.47
CA VAL A 631 35.98 15.92 7.36
C VAL A 631 37.40 16.49 7.36
N ILE A 632 37.52 17.81 7.42
CA ILE A 632 38.80 18.54 7.48
C ILE A 632 39.62 18.12 8.71
N GLN A 633 38.99 18.09 9.89
CA GLN A 633 39.69 17.74 11.13
C GLN A 633 40.16 16.28 11.13
N GLY A 634 39.41 15.36 10.52
CA GLY A 634 39.84 13.97 10.31
C GLY A 634 41.11 13.88 9.46
N ILE A 635 41.13 14.51 8.28
CA ILE A 635 42.32 14.47 7.41
C ILE A 635 43.54 15.08 8.13
N LYS A 636 43.37 16.18 8.88
CA LYS A 636 44.43 16.73 9.74
C LYS A 636 44.90 15.75 10.81
N ASN A 637 43.97 15.05 11.46
CA ASN A 637 44.26 14.05 12.48
C ASN A 637 45.07 12.86 11.94
N VAL A 638 44.87 12.47 10.68
CA VAL A 638 45.62 11.43 9.99
C VAL A 638 46.96 11.94 9.44
N LYS A 639 47.03 13.13 8.82
CA LYS A 639 48.32 13.72 8.40
C LYS A 639 49.28 13.86 9.60
N ASN A 640 48.81 14.31 10.76
CA ASN A 640 49.63 14.34 11.99
C ASN A 640 49.93 12.94 12.57
N ALA A 641 49.10 11.92 12.33
CA ALA A 641 49.35 10.56 12.81
C ALA A 641 50.30 9.75 11.91
N LEU A 642 50.57 10.21 10.68
CA LEU A 642 51.47 9.55 9.73
C LEU A 642 52.75 10.37 9.42
N LYS A 643 52.90 11.56 10.01
CA LYS A 643 54.04 12.48 9.75
C LYS A 643 55.43 11.90 10.07
N ASP A 644 55.48 10.96 11.03
CA ASP A 644 56.73 10.36 11.53
C ASP A 644 57.04 9.01 10.83
N VAL A 645 56.30 8.67 9.78
CA VAL A 645 56.56 7.50 8.92
C VAL A 645 57.61 7.89 7.87
N PRO A 646 58.79 7.23 7.83
CA PRO A 646 59.80 7.49 6.80
C PRO A 646 59.26 7.27 5.39
N ASP A 647 59.77 8.03 4.41
CA ASP A 647 59.52 7.87 2.98
C ASP A 647 58.03 7.86 2.53
N LEU A 648 57.11 8.29 3.40
CA LEU A 648 55.68 8.40 3.12
C LEU A 648 55.38 9.77 2.47
N VAL A 649 54.98 9.73 1.21
CA VAL A 649 54.60 10.92 0.42
C VAL A 649 53.09 11.09 0.45
N TRP A 650 52.61 12.31 0.72
CA TRP A 650 51.21 12.67 0.51
C TRP A 650 51.02 13.22 -0.90
N ASN A 651 50.30 12.48 -1.74
CA ASN A 651 49.97 12.91 -3.10
C ASN A 651 48.73 13.82 -3.09
N HIS A 652 47.71 13.43 -2.33
CA HIS A 652 46.45 14.18 -2.20
C HIS A 652 45.99 14.19 -0.72
N PRO A 653 45.84 15.36 -0.07
CA PRO A 653 46.36 16.66 -0.50
C PRO A 653 47.90 16.70 -0.46
N PRO A 654 48.56 17.25 -1.49
CA PRO A 654 50.01 17.43 -1.52
C PRO A 654 50.47 18.42 -0.44
N GLU A 655 51.76 18.45 -0.13
CA GLU A 655 52.30 19.27 0.98
C GLU A 655 52.09 20.78 0.81
N ASN A 656 51.97 21.26 -0.43
CA ASN A 656 51.73 22.66 -0.76
C ASN A 656 50.24 23.06 -0.76
N GLN A 657 49.31 22.14 -0.47
CA GLN A 657 47.87 22.43 -0.37
C GLN A 657 47.37 22.22 1.07
N THR A 658 46.59 23.16 1.60
CA THR A 658 45.97 22.96 2.92
C THR A 658 44.84 21.94 2.86
N VAL A 659 44.52 21.32 4.00
CA VAL A 659 43.40 20.36 4.07
C VAL A 659 42.07 21.05 3.80
N GLU A 660 41.91 22.29 4.28
CA GLU A 660 40.77 23.16 3.99
C GLU A 660 40.61 23.39 2.48
N ASP A 661 41.66 23.85 1.79
CA ASP A 661 41.61 24.14 0.35
C ASP A 661 41.32 22.86 -0.45
N TYR A 662 41.89 21.72 -0.05
CA TYR A 662 41.60 20.43 -0.64
C TYR A 662 40.10 20.07 -0.53
N VAL A 663 39.57 19.98 0.69
CA VAL A 663 38.17 19.58 0.93
C VAL A 663 37.18 20.54 0.26
N ASN A 664 37.48 21.84 0.26
CA ASN A 664 36.65 22.88 -0.36
C ASN A 664 36.76 22.92 -1.90
N SER A 665 37.87 22.46 -2.49
CA SER A 665 38.04 22.37 -3.95
C SER A 665 37.39 21.13 -4.57
N MET A 666 37.17 20.07 -3.79
CA MET A 666 36.48 18.87 -4.25
C MET A 666 35.00 19.15 -4.54
N LEU A 667 34.55 18.77 -5.74
CA LEU A 667 33.12 18.76 -6.10
C LEU A 667 32.29 18.03 -5.02
N VAL A 668 31.09 18.55 -4.74
CA VAL A 668 30.13 17.94 -3.81
C VAL A 668 29.01 17.28 -4.62
N SER A 669 29.31 16.11 -5.19
CA SER A 669 28.40 15.33 -6.06
C SER A 669 28.39 13.86 -5.65
N TYR A 670 27.33 13.12 -6.01
CA TYR A 670 27.35 11.66 -5.88
C TYR A 670 28.40 11.02 -6.80
N THR A 671 28.84 11.69 -7.87
CA THR A 671 29.86 11.15 -8.79
C THR A 671 31.23 10.94 -8.13
N ASN A 672 31.56 11.69 -7.07
CA ASN A 672 32.85 11.59 -6.37
C ASN A 672 32.74 11.50 -4.83
N ARG A 673 31.58 11.81 -4.22
CA ARG A 673 31.37 11.74 -2.77
C ARG A 673 30.51 10.55 -2.30
N ARG A 674 29.94 9.74 -3.20
CA ARG A 674 29.15 8.56 -2.80
C ARG A 674 30.04 7.47 -2.22
N SER A 675 29.54 6.79 -1.20
CA SER A 675 30.10 5.54 -0.69
C SER A 675 29.25 4.32 -1.08
N ASN A 676 28.09 4.54 -1.70
CA ASN A 676 27.09 3.53 -2.07
C ASN A 676 26.42 2.86 -0.85
N HIS A 677 26.41 3.53 0.30
CA HIS A 677 25.76 3.11 1.54
C HIS A 677 24.38 3.80 1.69
N TRP A 678 23.65 3.96 0.59
CA TRP A 678 22.38 4.68 0.50
C TRP A 678 21.31 4.13 1.46
N ILE A 679 20.74 5.02 2.28
CA ILE A 679 19.77 4.72 3.34
C ILE A 679 18.65 5.78 3.43
N GLY A 680 17.64 5.51 4.28
CA GLY A 680 16.80 6.54 4.91
C GLY A 680 15.56 7.03 4.16
N THR A 681 15.40 6.64 2.88
CA THR A 681 14.27 7.03 2.01
C THR A 681 12.87 6.62 2.49
N ASN A 682 12.77 5.63 3.39
CA ASN A 682 11.52 5.14 4.00
C ASN A 682 11.65 5.13 5.53
N LYS A 683 12.23 6.20 6.10
CA LYS A 683 12.57 6.37 7.52
C LYS A 683 11.57 5.72 8.50
N LEU A 684 12.12 4.97 9.45
CA LEU A 684 11.40 4.42 10.60
C LEU A 684 11.31 5.42 11.77
N GLY A 685 10.16 5.44 12.43
CA GLY A 685 9.97 6.22 13.65
C GLY A 685 8.57 6.13 14.24
N THR A 686 8.19 7.14 15.01
CA THR A 686 6.90 7.24 15.72
C THR A 686 6.06 8.43 15.28
N ASP A 687 6.63 9.31 14.45
CA ASP A 687 6.05 10.52 13.89
C ASP A 687 5.47 10.23 12.50
N ASP A 688 4.21 9.79 12.50
CA ASP A 688 3.42 9.43 11.31
C ASP A 688 3.47 10.52 10.22
N GLY A 689 4.03 10.18 9.05
CA GLY A 689 4.18 11.10 7.92
C GLY A 689 2.87 11.69 7.41
N ARG A 690 1.73 11.03 7.63
CA ARG A 690 0.39 11.52 7.23
C ARG A 690 -0.03 12.78 8.01
N ASN A 691 0.64 13.05 9.13
CA ASN A 691 0.47 14.21 10.01
C ASN A 691 1.62 15.23 9.89
N GLY A 692 2.39 15.22 8.79
CA GLY A 692 3.59 16.05 8.65
C GLY A 692 4.80 15.57 9.46
N GLY A 693 4.73 14.34 10.00
CA GLY A 693 5.89 13.65 10.55
C GLY A 693 6.92 13.27 9.48
N THR A 694 8.08 12.78 9.93
CA THR A 694 9.19 12.41 9.04
C THR A 694 9.27 10.92 8.74
N SER A 695 8.40 10.09 9.34
CA SER A 695 8.50 8.62 9.23
C SER A 695 7.49 8.03 8.24
N VAL A 696 7.99 7.15 7.37
CA VAL A 696 7.22 6.36 6.40
C VAL A 696 6.73 5.04 7.03
N VAL A 697 7.53 4.46 7.94
CA VAL A 697 7.18 3.23 8.66
C VAL A 697 7.19 3.39 10.18
N ASP A 698 6.33 2.62 10.85
CA ASP A 698 6.27 2.55 12.31
C ASP A 698 7.42 1.72 12.92
N VAL A 699 7.46 1.63 14.25
CA VAL A 699 8.47 0.86 14.99
C VAL A 699 8.36 -0.67 14.80
N ASN A 700 7.39 -1.17 14.04
CA ASN A 700 7.26 -2.56 13.62
C ASN A 700 7.52 -2.72 12.11
N THR A 701 8.13 -1.69 11.51
CA THR A 701 8.42 -1.53 10.08
C THR A 701 7.20 -1.54 9.16
N LYS A 702 5.98 -1.30 9.70
CA LYS A 702 4.72 -1.24 8.93
C LYS A 702 4.56 0.15 8.30
N VAL A 703 4.16 0.22 7.03
CA VAL A 703 3.89 1.49 6.34
C VAL A 703 2.67 2.18 6.95
N TYR A 704 2.80 3.45 7.34
CA TYR A 704 1.69 4.22 7.88
C TYR A 704 0.53 4.31 6.88
N GLY A 705 -0.71 4.19 7.36
CA GLY A 705 -1.90 4.08 6.49
C GLY A 705 -2.12 2.70 5.86
N THR A 706 -1.39 1.67 6.27
CA THR A 706 -1.64 0.27 5.86
C THR A 706 -1.84 -0.66 7.06
N ASP A 707 -2.42 -1.84 6.84
CA ASP A 707 -2.50 -2.91 7.85
C ASP A 707 -1.48 -4.04 7.67
N ASN A 708 -1.03 -4.30 6.43
CA ASN A 708 -0.23 -5.48 6.10
C ASN A 708 0.98 -5.23 5.18
N LEU A 709 1.37 -3.96 4.91
CA LEU A 709 2.56 -3.61 4.14
C LEU A 709 3.71 -3.17 5.05
N PHE A 710 4.90 -3.71 4.81
CA PHE A 710 6.11 -3.46 5.59
C PHE A 710 7.30 -3.12 4.69
N VAL A 711 8.34 -2.49 5.24
CA VAL A 711 9.61 -2.24 4.55
C VAL A 711 10.76 -2.73 5.43
N VAL A 712 11.64 -3.59 4.90
CA VAL A 712 12.76 -4.20 5.63
C VAL A 712 14.00 -4.20 4.73
N ASP A 713 14.66 -3.06 4.63
CA ASP A 713 15.96 -2.85 3.98
C ASP A 713 16.63 -1.54 4.46
N ALA A 714 17.69 -1.10 3.78
CA ALA A 714 18.44 0.13 4.07
C ALA A 714 17.57 1.42 4.15
N SER A 715 16.43 1.47 3.45
CA SER A 715 15.56 2.64 3.40
C SER A 715 15.00 3.05 4.76
N ILE A 716 14.90 2.15 5.75
CA ILE A 716 14.26 2.45 7.04
C ILE A 716 15.17 3.18 8.04
N PHE A 717 16.47 3.26 7.78
CA PHE A 717 17.47 3.79 8.72
C PHE A 717 17.29 5.31 8.93
N PRO A 718 17.03 5.80 10.16
CA PRO A 718 16.80 7.23 10.40
C PRO A 718 18.02 8.12 10.14
N GLY A 719 19.22 7.56 10.28
CA GLY A 719 20.49 8.22 9.97
C GLY A 719 21.64 7.22 9.91
N HIS A 720 22.78 7.68 9.40
CA HIS A 720 23.91 6.79 9.12
C HIS A 720 24.54 6.21 10.39
N VAL A 721 25.10 5.01 10.23
CA VAL A 721 25.85 4.24 11.23
C VAL A 721 27.36 4.48 11.09
N THR A 722 28.18 3.85 11.95
CA THR A 722 29.63 4.02 12.02
C THR A 722 30.42 3.29 10.92
N THR A 723 29.83 2.27 10.30
CA THR A 723 30.55 1.36 9.39
C THR A 723 29.70 0.97 8.15
N ASN A 724 30.27 0.18 7.23
CA ASN A 724 29.53 -0.32 6.06
C ASN A 724 28.23 -1.05 6.51
N PRO A 725 27.04 -0.67 6.02
CA PRO A 725 25.78 -0.92 6.72
C PRO A 725 25.25 -2.35 6.60
N GLN A 726 25.84 -3.24 5.79
CA GLN A 726 25.20 -4.52 5.45
C GLN A 726 24.91 -5.41 6.67
N ALA A 727 25.79 -5.45 7.67
CA ALA A 727 25.55 -6.18 8.91
C ALA A 727 24.39 -5.58 9.72
N TYR A 728 24.31 -4.25 9.77
CA TYR A 728 23.22 -3.54 10.44
C TYR A 728 21.88 -3.81 9.75
N ILE A 729 21.85 -3.88 8.41
CA ILE A 729 20.63 -4.18 7.64
C ILE A 729 20.15 -5.61 7.92
N MET A 730 21.05 -6.60 7.99
CA MET A 730 20.68 -7.99 8.36
C MET A 730 20.16 -8.07 9.82
N ILE A 731 20.77 -7.31 10.73
CA ILE A 731 20.34 -7.22 12.14
C ILE A 731 18.99 -6.50 12.26
N ALA A 732 18.74 -5.48 11.44
CA ALA A 732 17.46 -4.81 11.33
C ALA A 732 16.36 -5.74 10.80
N ALA A 733 16.68 -6.64 9.87
CA ALA A 733 15.75 -7.67 9.39
C ALA A 733 15.44 -8.73 10.48
N GLU A 734 16.43 -9.19 11.21
CA GLU A 734 16.23 -10.08 12.37
C GLU A 734 15.44 -9.42 13.52
N ARG A 735 15.54 -8.09 13.69
CA ARG A 735 14.66 -7.34 14.61
C ARG A 735 13.25 -7.13 14.05
N ALA A 736 13.13 -6.81 12.76
CA ALA A 736 11.84 -6.65 12.09
C ALA A 736 11.02 -7.96 12.15
N PHE A 737 11.67 -9.11 11.99
CA PHE A 737 11.06 -10.43 12.20
C PHE A 737 10.37 -10.55 13.57
N GLU A 738 11.09 -10.24 14.66
CA GLU A 738 10.54 -10.30 16.02
C GLU A 738 9.31 -9.40 16.18
N ARG A 739 9.33 -8.20 15.59
CA ARG A 739 8.19 -7.26 15.63
C ARG A 739 7.01 -7.77 14.81
N ILE A 740 7.24 -8.15 13.57
CA ILE A 740 6.21 -8.61 12.63
C ILE A 740 5.57 -9.90 13.14
N GLN A 741 6.35 -10.83 13.71
CA GLN A 741 5.82 -12.06 14.30
C GLN A 741 4.99 -11.79 15.57
N ALA A 742 5.35 -10.78 16.37
CA ALA A 742 4.59 -10.37 17.56
C ALA A 742 3.31 -9.58 17.24
N LEU A 743 3.16 -9.01 16.03
CA LEU A 743 1.92 -8.36 15.62
C LEU A 743 0.80 -9.40 15.44
N PRO A 744 -0.38 -9.21 16.07
CA PRO A 744 -1.50 -10.15 15.94
C PRO A 744 -1.93 -10.32 14.48
N ALA A 745 -2.54 -11.48 14.18
CA ALA A 745 -3.16 -11.71 12.90
C ALA A 745 -4.19 -10.61 12.61
N ASN A 746 -4.13 -10.03 11.42
CA ASN A 746 -5.07 -8.98 11.01
C ASN A 746 -6.51 -9.55 11.02
N LYS A 747 -7.49 -8.74 11.39
CA LYS A 747 -8.91 -9.14 11.46
C LYS A 747 -9.72 -8.36 10.44
N ALA A 748 -10.73 -8.99 9.86
CA ALA A 748 -11.66 -8.31 8.97
C ALA A 748 -12.65 -7.47 9.80
N GLN A 749 -12.85 -6.21 9.40
CA GLN A 749 -13.82 -5.31 10.03
C GLN A 749 -15.24 -5.81 9.76
N ARG A 750 -16.11 -5.76 10.77
CA ARG A 750 -17.52 -6.15 10.71
C ARG A 750 -18.38 -5.03 10.12
N ARG A 751 -19.63 -5.35 9.76
CA ARG A 751 -20.60 -4.35 9.30
C ARG A 751 -20.67 -3.15 10.28
N TYR A 752 -20.61 -1.94 9.73
CA TYR A 752 -20.54 -0.66 10.45
C TYR A 752 -19.23 -0.34 11.22
N GLU A 753 -18.23 -1.23 11.27
CA GLU A 753 -16.91 -0.86 11.82
C GLU A 753 -16.12 0.05 10.86
N GLN A 754 -15.17 0.82 11.40
CA GLN A 754 -14.31 1.70 10.61
C GLN A 754 -13.26 0.86 9.87
N CYS A 755 -13.11 1.11 8.58
CA CYS A 755 -12.19 0.40 7.67
C CYS A 755 -11.22 1.34 6.93
N GLY A 756 -11.21 2.64 7.26
CA GLY A 756 -10.28 3.59 6.66
C GLY A 756 -10.41 5.03 7.15
N GLY A 757 -9.57 5.90 6.58
CA GLY A 757 -9.37 7.30 6.94
C GLY A 757 -7.88 7.66 7.01
N LYS A 758 -7.53 8.93 6.76
CA LYS A 758 -6.15 9.47 6.71
C LYS A 758 -5.38 9.20 7.99
N LEU A 759 -6.05 9.10 9.14
CA LEU A 759 -5.44 8.80 10.45
C LEU A 759 -5.65 7.35 10.93
N TRP A 760 -6.35 6.51 10.18
CA TRP A 760 -6.67 5.14 10.59
C TRP A 760 -5.40 4.28 10.74
N THR A 761 -5.38 3.40 11.75
CA THR A 761 -4.22 2.56 12.11
C THR A 761 -4.55 1.07 12.24
N GLY A 762 -5.84 0.73 12.33
CA GLY A 762 -6.34 -0.65 12.40
C GLY A 762 -6.40 -1.35 11.03
N SER A 763 -7.15 -2.43 10.96
CA SER A 763 -7.39 -3.17 9.71
C SER A 763 -8.18 -2.32 8.71
N PHE A 764 -7.79 -2.40 7.43
CA PHE A 764 -8.50 -1.80 6.30
C PHE A 764 -9.35 -2.83 5.53
N THR A 765 -9.19 -4.12 5.84
CA THR A 765 -9.92 -5.20 5.17
C THR A 765 -11.28 -5.43 5.81
N CYS A 766 -12.29 -5.72 4.99
CA CYS A 766 -13.68 -5.89 5.40
C CYS A 766 -14.10 -7.37 5.42
N GLN A 767 -15.06 -7.73 6.26
CA GLN A 767 -15.66 -9.06 6.25
C GLN A 767 -16.51 -9.25 4.98
N GLU A 768 -16.31 -10.33 4.25
CA GLU A 768 -17.14 -10.65 3.07
C GLU A 768 -18.63 -10.79 3.46
N PRO A 769 -19.58 -10.35 2.62
CA PRO A 769 -19.40 -9.80 1.26
C PRO A 769 -19.20 -8.27 1.22
N TYR A 770 -18.90 -7.63 2.37
CA TYR A 770 -18.89 -6.18 2.49
C TYR A 770 -17.60 -5.53 1.96
N THR A 771 -17.71 -4.29 1.50
CA THR A 771 -16.60 -3.48 0.98
C THR A 771 -16.45 -2.17 1.75
N CYS A 772 -15.22 -1.67 1.90
CA CYS A 772 -14.99 -0.40 2.57
C CYS A 772 -15.49 0.77 1.70
N THR A 773 -16.39 1.60 2.22
CA THR A 773 -16.86 2.81 1.55
C THR A 773 -16.22 4.04 2.16
N TYR A 774 -15.54 4.83 1.33
CA TYR A 774 -15.03 6.14 1.71
C TYR A 774 -16.21 7.10 1.98
N LEU A 775 -16.18 7.80 3.11
CA LEU A 775 -17.20 8.79 3.47
C LEU A 775 -16.61 10.20 3.59
N ASN A 776 -15.42 10.34 4.19
CA ASN A 776 -14.61 11.56 4.19
C ASN A 776 -13.14 11.22 4.52
N ASP A 777 -12.25 12.23 4.46
CA ASP A 777 -10.81 12.07 4.69
C ASP A 777 -10.47 11.37 6.00
N HIS A 778 -11.28 11.51 7.05
CA HIS A 778 -10.99 10.92 8.36
C HIS A 778 -11.70 9.59 8.62
N TYR A 779 -12.70 9.23 7.81
CA TYR A 779 -13.60 8.11 8.08
C TYR A 779 -14.04 7.37 6.81
N SER A 780 -13.81 6.06 6.79
CA SER A 780 -14.37 5.12 5.83
C SER A 780 -14.98 3.94 6.59
N GLN A 781 -16.16 3.47 6.17
CA GLN A 781 -16.97 2.51 6.91
C GLN A 781 -17.47 1.41 5.97
N ILE A 782 -17.74 0.22 6.52
CA ILE A 782 -18.59 -0.75 5.83
C ILE A 782 -20.04 -0.25 5.81
N PRO A 783 -20.65 -0.05 4.63
CA PRO A 783 -22.05 0.33 4.53
C PRO A 783 -22.95 -0.86 4.88
N GLY A 784 -24.18 -0.55 5.30
CA GLY A 784 -25.27 -1.51 5.17
C GLY A 784 -25.73 -1.55 3.71
N GLN A 785 -26.23 -2.70 3.25
CA GLN A 785 -27.13 -2.69 2.09
C GLN A 785 -28.47 -2.14 2.58
N ASP A 786 -28.60 -0.81 2.57
CA ASP A 786 -29.76 -0.10 3.07
C ASP A 786 -30.91 -0.11 2.02
N VAL A 787 -31.22 -1.31 1.52
CA VAL A 787 -32.41 -1.57 0.68
C VAL A 787 -33.56 -1.88 1.64
N VAL A 788 -34.45 -0.91 1.85
CA VAL A 788 -35.69 -1.13 2.61
C VAL A 788 -36.46 -2.28 1.96
N SER A 789 -36.67 -3.36 2.70
CA SER A 789 -37.23 -4.58 2.13
C SER A 789 -38.67 -4.35 1.64
N PRO A 790 -39.13 -5.03 0.57
CA PRO A 790 -40.53 -4.97 0.17
C PRO A 790 -41.49 -5.39 1.30
N ALA A 791 -41.03 -6.23 2.23
CA ALA A 791 -41.75 -6.57 3.45
C ALA A 791 -41.93 -5.37 4.38
N ALA A 792 -40.89 -4.59 4.68
CA ALA A 792 -41.00 -3.38 5.50
C ALA A 792 -41.91 -2.31 4.86
N VAL A 793 -41.90 -2.18 3.53
CA VAL A 793 -42.84 -1.29 2.79
C VAL A 793 -44.28 -1.82 2.87
N ALA A 794 -44.47 -3.14 2.77
CA ALA A 794 -45.78 -3.79 2.91
C ALA A 794 -46.30 -3.72 4.36
N GLU A 795 -45.45 -3.83 5.36
CA GLU A 795 -45.79 -3.77 6.78
C GLU A 795 -46.16 -2.35 7.22
N ALA A 796 -45.42 -1.33 6.73
CA ALA A 796 -45.83 0.07 6.87
C ALA A 796 -47.21 0.34 6.23
N LYS A 797 -47.49 -0.24 5.05
CA LYS A 797 -48.81 -0.15 4.39
C LYS A 797 -49.90 -0.92 5.15
N TYR A 798 -49.59 -2.10 5.69
CA TYR A 798 -50.50 -2.90 6.51
C TYR A 798 -50.88 -2.17 7.81
N LEU A 799 -49.92 -1.53 8.47
CA LEU A 799 -50.19 -0.68 9.63
C LEU A 799 -51.10 0.50 9.25
N LEU A 800 -50.78 1.22 8.17
CA LEU A 800 -51.59 2.34 7.65
C LEU A 800 -53.05 1.94 7.34
N GLU A 801 -53.28 0.75 6.76
CA GLU A 801 -54.63 0.27 6.43
C GLU A 801 -55.42 -0.21 7.67
N ASN A 802 -54.74 -0.78 8.67
CA ASN A 802 -55.38 -1.30 9.89
C ASN A 802 -55.56 -0.26 11.01
N PHE A 803 -55.08 0.98 10.85
CA PHE A 803 -55.29 2.12 11.77
C PHE A 803 -56.74 2.66 11.77
N ALA A 804 -57.75 1.79 11.67
CA ALA A 804 -59.17 2.15 11.60
C ALA A 804 -59.64 3.02 12.79
N TRP A 805 -59.08 2.79 13.99
CA TRP A 805 -59.37 3.57 15.20
C TRP A 805 -58.94 5.04 15.12
N ALA A 806 -57.91 5.37 14.32
CA ALA A 806 -57.42 6.74 14.18
C ALA A 806 -58.46 7.69 13.55
N LYS A 807 -59.36 7.16 12.72
CA LYS A 807 -60.49 7.91 12.13
C LYS A 807 -61.52 8.36 13.17
N GLU A 808 -61.69 7.62 14.26
CA GLU A 808 -62.63 7.99 15.34
C GLU A 808 -62.03 9.04 16.30
N GLN A 809 -60.70 9.11 16.39
CA GLN A 809 -59.95 10.03 17.26
C GLN A 809 -59.44 11.31 16.54
N ARG A 810 -60.02 11.67 15.39
CA ARG A 810 -59.75 12.91 14.61
C ARG A 810 -58.34 13.07 14.01
N PHE A 811 -57.61 11.98 13.77
CA PHE A 811 -56.38 12.01 12.96
C PHE A 811 -56.72 11.75 11.49
N HIS A 812 -56.43 12.70 10.60
CA HIS A 812 -56.72 12.58 9.17
C HIS A 812 -55.43 12.54 8.34
N PHE A 813 -55.04 11.35 7.87
CA PHE A 813 -54.01 11.18 6.85
C PHE A 813 -54.54 11.70 5.51
N GLU A 814 -53.84 12.66 4.89
CA GLU A 814 -54.29 13.29 3.63
C GLU A 814 -53.80 12.51 2.39
N ARG A 815 -52.51 12.15 2.33
CA ARG A 815 -51.92 11.37 1.21
C ARG A 815 -50.50 10.88 1.53
N ILE A 816 -50.05 9.84 0.83
CA ILE A 816 -48.62 9.63 0.54
C ILE A 816 -48.19 10.72 -0.46
N ILE A 817 -47.09 11.43 -0.17
CA ILE A 817 -46.60 12.54 -1.01
C ILE A 817 -45.43 12.12 -1.89
N ALA A 818 -44.58 11.21 -1.42
CA ALA A 818 -43.48 10.62 -2.18
C ALA A 818 -43.15 9.20 -1.70
N GLU A 819 -42.77 8.33 -2.64
CA GLU A 819 -42.07 7.07 -2.41
C GLU A 819 -40.73 7.15 -3.14
N GLY A 820 -39.63 6.70 -2.51
CA GLY A 820 -38.30 6.74 -3.11
C GLY A 820 -37.30 5.85 -2.38
N SER A 821 -36.11 5.68 -2.95
CA SER A 821 -35.11 4.66 -2.54
C SER A 821 -34.56 4.79 -1.10
N PHE A 822 -34.94 5.84 -0.37
CA PHE A 822 -34.41 6.17 0.97
C PHE A 822 -35.50 6.38 2.02
N GLY A 823 -36.79 6.22 1.68
CA GLY A 823 -37.88 6.46 2.62
C GLY A 823 -39.25 6.64 1.98
N VAL A 824 -40.27 6.83 2.82
CA VAL A 824 -41.64 7.19 2.42
C VAL A 824 -42.08 8.45 3.15
N THR A 825 -42.71 9.39 2.43
CA THR A 825 -43.13 10.69 2.95
C THR A 825 -44.65 10.81 2.94
N PHE A 826 -45.24 11.17 4.08
CA PHE A 826 -46.69 11.26 4.28
C PHE A 826 -47.12 12.64 4.78
N LYS A 827 -48.37 13.02 4.48
CA LYS A 827 -49.00 14.22 5.03
C LYS A 827 -50.13 13.84 5.98
N MET A 828 -50.07 14.31 7.22
CA MET A 828 -51.08 14.04 8.27
C MET A 828 -51.63 15.35 8.82
N LYS A 829 -52.94 15.42 9.03
CA LYS A 829 -53.66 16.59 9.56
C LYS A 829 -54.17 16.30 10.96
N MET A 830 -53.80 17.15 11.90
CA MET A 830 -54.26 17.10 13.30
C MET A 830 -55.23 18.27 13.54
N TRP A 831 -56.38 17.98 14.17
CA TRP A 831 -57.40 18.94 14.61
C TRP A 831 -57.59 20.21 13.75
N GLU A 832 -58.09 20.02 12.53
CA GLU A 832 -58.61 21.03 11.59
C GLU A 832 -57.67 22.17 11.10
N LYS A 833 -56.56 22.49 11.79
CA LYS A 833 -55.83 23.76 11.53
C LYS A 833 -54.38 23.65 11.05
N GLN A 834 -53.69 22.52 11.22
CA GLN A 834 -52.35 22.33 10.63
C GLN A 834 -52.16 20.92 10.05
N SER A 835 -51.25 20.82 9.07
CA SER A 835 -50.85 19.57 8.42
C SER A 835 -49.35 19.36 8.56
N LEU A 836 -48.97 18.28 9.23
CA LEU A 836 -47.60 17.84 9.45
C LEU A 836 -47.09 17.01 8.25
N THR A 837 -45.79 17.10 7.97
CA THR A 837 -45.09 16.20 7.05
C THR A 837 -44.24 15.23 7.87
N LEU A 838 -44.39 13.93 7.58
CA LEU A 838 -43.67 12.84 8.23
C LEU A 838 -42.77 12.15 7.21
N GLU A 839 -41.51 11.91 7.57
CA GLU A 839 -40.50 11.29 6.70
C GLU A 839 -39.75 10.20 7.47
N LEU A 840 -39.85 8.96 7.00
CA LEU A 840 -39.17 7.79 7.59
C LEU A 840 -37.85 7.53 6.86
N LYS A 841 -36.72 7.54 7.60
CA LYS A 841 -35.35 7.35 7.06
C LYS A 841 -34.49 6.47 7.98
N PRO A 842 -33.67 5.55 7.44
CA PRO A 842 -32.78 4.72 8.25
C PRO A 842 -31.34 5.26 8.32
N LYS A 843 -30.95 5.90 9.44
CA LYS A 843 -29.62 5.81 10.10
C LYS A 843 -29.36 6.92 11.14
N PHE A 844 -29.00 6.51 12.35
CA PHE A 844 -27.67 6.64 13.00
C PHE A 844 -27.74 5.83 14.32
N GLN A 845 -26.62 5.39 14.89
CA GLN A 845 -26.61 4.72 16.21
C GLN A 845 -25.65 5.43 17.18
N GLY A 846 -26.24 6.13 18.17
CA GLY A 846 -25.48 6.90 19.15
C GLY A 846 -26.39 7.63 20.16
N ALA A 847 -27.13 6.86 20.97
CA ALA A 847 -28.22 7.32 21.86
C ALA A 847 -29.45 7.92 21.13
N ILE A 848 -30.56 8.04 21.86
CA ILE A 848 -31.80 8.66 21.34
C ILE A 848 -31.61 10.17 21.29
N HIS A 849 -31.72 10.77 20.10
CA HIS A 849 -31.61 12.20 19.92
C HIS A 849 -32.83 12.79 19.20
N VAL A 850 -33.26 13.98 19.63
CA VAL A 850 -34.16 14.85 18.86
C VAL A 850 -33.36 16.08 18.47
N SER A 851 -33.04 16.21 17.18
CA SER A 851 -32.25 17.33 16.64
C SER A 851 -33.15 18.38 15.99
N GLN A 852 -32.98 19.65 16.38
CA GLN A 852 -33.35 20.77 15.52
C GLN A 852 -32.27 20.97 14.43
N PRO A 853 -32.64 21.40 13.21
CA PRO A 853 -31.68 21.93 12.26
C PRO A 853 -31.22 23.32 12.71
N PHE A 854 -29.91 23.50 12.91
CA PHE A 854 -29.28 24.81 13.08
C PHE A 854 -28.46 25.17 11.85
N HIS A 855 -28.48 26.44 11.47
CA HIS A 855 -27.63 27.02 10.43
C HIS A 855 -26.35 27.56 11.08
N ILE A 856 -25.19 27.17 10.56
CA ILE A 856 -23.98 27.99 10.67
C ILE A 856 -23.90 28.80 9.38
N ASP A 857 -23.79 30.11 9.51
CA ASP A 857 -23.67 31.07 8.43
C ASP A 857 -22.20 31.49 8.30
N ASP A 858 -21.60 31.24 7.13
CA ASP A 858 -20.82 32.27 6.42
C ASP A 858 -20.80 31.92 4.91
N THR A 859 -20.59 32.92 4.06
CA THR A 859 -21.00 32.87 2.65
C THR A 859 -19.83 32.86 1.67
N GLU A 860 -19.66 31.77 0.91
CA GLU A 860 -19.13 31.78 -0.49
C GLU A 860 -19.17 30.37 -1.12
N SER A 861 -20.17 30.06 -1.97
CA SER A 861 -20.16 28.95 -2.97
C SER A 861 -21.50 28.69 -3.71
N GLY A 862 -22.62 29.33 -3.31
CA GLY A 862 -23.76 29.55 -4.22
C GLY A 862 -24.68 28.36 -4.56
N ASN A 863 -24.73 27.29 -3.76
CA ASN A 863 -25.65 26.17 -3.99
C ASN A 863 -27.10 26.48 -3.51
N THR A 864 -28.00 26.75 -4.45
CA THR A 864 -29.43 26.99 -4.19
C THR A 864 -30.20 25.68 -3.96
N LEU A 865 -30.69 25.44 -2.74
CA LEU A 865 -31.73 24.45 -2.44
C LEU A 865 -32.88 25.08 -1.63
N VAL A 866 -34.09 24.53 -1.80
CA VAL A 866 -35.34 25.24 -1.51
C VAL A 866 -35.89 24.96 -0.10
N TYR A 867 -36.43 26.00 0.54
CA TYR A 867 -37.13 25.97 1.82
C TYR A 867 -38.15 24.83 1.96
N LEU A 868 -38.01 24.02 3.02
CA LEU A 868 -39.14 23.30 3.63
C LEU A 868 -39.79 24.19 4.71
N LYS A 869 -41.07 24.53 4.53
CA LYS A 869 -41.86 25.29 5.52
C LYS A 869 -42.77 24.37 6.34
N GLY A 870 -42.28 23.92 7.48
CA GLY A 870 -43.09 23.24 8.51
C GLY A 870 -42.25 22.40 9.48
N PRO A 871 -42.75 22.16 10.71
CA PRO A 871 -42.14 21.19 11.62
C PRO A 871 -42.17 19.80 10.98
N THR A 872 -41.02 19.12 11.01
CA THR A 872 -40.81 17.79 10.43
C THR A 872 -40.40 16.84 11.54
N LEU A 873 -41.11 15.73 11.70
CA LEU A 873 -40.85 14.75 12.75
C LEU A 873 -40.07 13.55 12.17
N PHE A 874 -38.88 13.30 12.71
CA PHE A 874 -38.11 12.09 12.46
C PHE A 874 -38.45 11.02 13.49
N ILE A 875 -38.55 9.76 13.04
CA ILE A 875 -38.75 8.59 13.92
C ILE A 875 -37.68 7.57 13.56
N GLU A 876 -36.77 7.30 14.50
CA GLU A 876 -35.70 6.33 14.36
C GLU A 876 -36.20 4.89 14.55
N TRP A 877 -35.56 3.94 13.87
CA TRP A 877 -35.83 2.50 13.98
C TRP A 877 -34.53 1.74 14.26
N LEU A 878 -34.62 0.66 15.03
CA LEU A 878 -33.51 -0.24 15.34
C LEU A 878 -33.75 -1.60 14.68
N ASP A 879 -32.83 -2.06 13.84
CA ASP A 879 -32.92 -3.35 13.13
C ASP A 879 -33.20 -4.57 14.06
N ASN A 880 -32.81 -4.49 15.33
CA ASN A 880 -32.72 -5.63 16.26
C ASN A 880 -33.64 -5.51 17.51
N GLY A 881 -34.83 -4.93 17.35
CA GLY A 881 -35.97 -5.19 18.25
C GLY A 881 -36.65 -4.00 18.91
N LEU A 882 -37.80 -4.28 19.50
CA LEU A 882 -38.59 -3.42 20.38
C LEU A 882 -37.91 -3.27 21.75
N LEU A 883 -38.45 -2.37 22.58
CA LEU A 883 -38.09 -2.28 24.01
C LEU A 883 -38.37 -3.60 24.76
N TYR A 884 -39.30 -4.42 24.25
CA TYR A 884 -39.54 -5.80 24.68
C TYR A 884 -38.26 -6.65 24.61
N ASP A 885 -37.59 -6.68 23.45
CA ASP A 885 -36.43 -7.55 23.22
C ASP A 885 -35.19 -7.11 24.03
N PHE A 886 -35.10 -5.84 24.41
CA PHE A 886 -34.10 -5.37 25.39
C PHE A 886 -34.40 -5.92 26.79
N ILE A 887 -35.67 -5.91 27.20
CA ILE A 887 -36.11 -6.40 28.51
C ILE A 887 -36.00 -7.93 28.61
N GLU A 888 -36.32 -8.67 27.55
CA GLU A 888 -36.20 -10.13 27.50
C GLU A 888 -34.73 -10.57 27.62
N ARG A 889 -33.80 -9.92 26.89
CA ARG A 889 -32.34 -10.16 27.01
C ARG A 889 -31.77 -9.80 28.39
N VAL A 890 -32.36 -8.82 29.11
CA VAL A 890 -32.04 -8.55 30.53
C VAL A 890 -32.65 -9.62 31.46
N GLY A 891 -33.75 -10.25 31.08
CA GLY A 891 -34.40 -11.36 31.79
C GLY A 891 -33.60 -12.66 31.76
N ASP A 892 -33.14 -13.08 30.58
CA ASP A 892 -32.27 -14.25 30.38
C ASP A 892 -30.97 -14.19 31.21
N TRP A 893 -30.55 -12.96 31.54
CA TRP A 893 -29.36 -12.65 32.32
C TRP A 893 -29.49 -12.88 33.83
N GLY A 894 -30.70 -13.12 34.35
CA GLY A 894 -30.95 -13.54 35.73
C GLY A 894 -30.45 -12.57 36.81
N LYS A 895 -30.33 -11.27 36.51
CA LYS A 895 -29.79 -10.26 37.44
C LYS A 895 -30.59 -8.95 37.40
N PRO A 896 -30.92 -8.34 38.55
CA PRO A 896 -31.67 -7.08 38.60
C PRO A 896 -30.85 -5.89 38.08
N LEU A 897 -31.51 -5.00 37.36
CA LEU A 897 -30.98 -3.72 36.86
C LEU A 897 -30.53 -2.81 38.02
N PRO A 898 -29.36 -2.15 37.93
CA PRO A 898 -28.90 -1.18 38.92
C PRO A 898 -29.83 0.03 39.06
N ASN A 899 -30.11 0.46 40.29
CA ASN A 899 -30.89 1.67 40.59
C ASN A 899 -30.26 2.92 39.97
N ARG A 900 -28.92 2.99 39.90
CA ARG A 900 -28.18 4.07 39.21
C ARG A 900 -28.49 4.15 37.71
N MET A 901 -28.90 3.04 37.09
CA MET A 901 -29.32 2.98 35.68
C MET A 901 -30.80 3.36 35.53
N LEU A 902 -31.66 2.91 36.44
CA LEU A 902 -33.08 3.29 36.49
C LEU A 902 -33.26 4.80 36.70
N TRP A 903 -32.54 5.41 37.66
CA TRP A 903 -32.55 6.86 37.88
C TRP A 903 -32.15 7.66 36.63
N ARG A 904 -31.20 7.17 35.84
CA ARG A 904 -30.80 7.80 34.56
C ARG A 904 -31.84 7.64 33.46
N LEU A 905 -32.55 6.50 33.44
CA LEU A 905 -33.69 6.29 32.54
C LEU A 905 -34.82 7.29 32.81
N PHE A 906 -35.14 7.53 34.10
CA PHE A 906 -36.06 8.59 34.50
C PHE A 906 -35.56 10.00 34.11
N LEU A 907 -34.25 10.26 34.21
CA LEU A 907 -33.67 11.56 33.89
C LEU A 907 -33.80 11.92 32.40
N CYS A 908 -33.51 10.97 31.50
CA CYS A 908 -33.62 11.16 30.04
C CYS A 908 -35.06 11.41 29.56
N LEU A 909 -36.07 11.11 30.37
CA LEU A 909 -37.48 11.38 30.06
C LEU A 909 -37.94 12.79 30.48
N MET A 910 -37.10 13.56 31.20
CA MET A 910 -37.56 14.69 32.02
C MET A 910 -36.80 16.03 31.83
N ILE A 911 -35.62 16.07 31.19
CA ILE A 911 -34.78 17.29 31.13
C ILE A 911 -34.58 17.82 29.70
N HIS A 912 -35.55 18.57 29.18
CA HIS A 912 -35.35 19.69 28.25
C HIS A 912 -36.52 20.69 28.36
N ASN A 913 -36.27 22.00 28.17
CA ASN A 913 -37.21 23.08 28.53
C ASN A 913 -38.61 22.95 27.91
N PHE A 914 -39.65 23.19 28.72
CA PHE A 914 -41.06 22.93 28.38
C PHE A 914 -41.94 24.19 28.34
N GLU A 915 -41.85 25.01 27.28
CA GLU A 915 -42.83 26.09 27.05
C GLU A 915 -43.99 25.70 26.12
N GLU A 916 -43.79 24.79 25.15
CA GLU A 916 -44.85 24.37 24.23
C GLU A 916 -45.58 23.09 24.66
N ARG A 917 -46.89 23.03 24.38
CA ARG A 917 -47.80 21.98 24.89
C ARG A 917 -47.53 20.60 24.31
N GLU A 918 -47.16 20.51 23.04
CA GLU A 918 -47.06 19.23 22.33
C GLU A 918 -45.95 18.32 22.88
N HIS A 919 -44.87 18.92 23.42
CA HIS A 919 -43.81 18.20 24.14
C HIS A 919 -44.31 17.48 25.41
N LYS A 920 -45.51 17.81 25.94
CA LYS A 920 -46.09 17.16 27.12
C LYS A 920 -46.86 15.88 26.79
N GLU A 921 -47.20 15.65 25.52
CA GLU A 921 -48.11 14.57 25.11
C GLU A 921 -47.41 13.43 24.34
N VAL A 922 -46.26 13.67 23.69
CA VAL A 922 -45.49 12.62 23.00
C VAL A 922 -44.99 11.51 23.94
N PRO A 923 -44.45 11.79 25.15
CA PRO A 923 -44.11 10.73 26.11
C PRO A 923 -45.33 9.94 26.58
N MET A 924 -46.47 10.62 26.78
CA MET A 924 -47.74 9.99 27.18
C MET A 924 -48.23 8.98 26.13
N ILE A 925 -48.07 9.27 24.83
CA ILE A 925 -48.46 8.35 23.76
C ILE A 925 -47.60 7.07 23.76
N LYS A 926 -46.28 7.19 23.95
CA LYS A 926 -45.41 6.00 24.11
C LYS A 926 -45.68 5.22 25.41
N LEU A 927 -46.16 5.89 26.47
CA LEU A 927 -46.60 5.25 27.72
C LEU A 927 -47.95 4.54 27.58
N ILE A 928 -48.86 5.05 26.74
CA ILE A 928 -50.11 4.36 26.36
C ILE A 928 -49.78 3.06 25.63
N ASP A 929 -48.81 3.09 24.70
CA ASP A 929 -48.35 1.90 23.96
C ASP A 929 -47.78 0.82 24.92
N PHE A 930 -46.92 1.24 25.85
CA PHE A 930 -46.38 0.36 26.90
C PHE A 930 -47.46 -0.20 27.86
N GLY A 931 -48.50 0.59 28.16
CA GLY A 931 -49.63 0.19 29.01
C GLY A 931 -50.71 -0.64 28.32
N MET A 932 -50.83 -0.55 26.98
CA MET A 932 -51.82 -1.29 26.18
C MET A 932 -51.25 -2.52 25.46
N SER A 933 -49.94 -2.78 25.59
CA SER A 933 -49.32 -4.04 25.18
C SER A 933 -50.14 -5.25 25.67
N ARG A 934 -50.75 -5.97 24.72
CA ARG A 934 -51.61 -7.15 25.00
C ARG A 934 -50.80 -8.39 25.42
N GLU A 935 -49.47 -8.26 25.49
CA GLU A 935 -48.51 -9.36 25.58
C GLU A 935 -47.84 -9.47 26.96
N LEU A 936 -48.37 -8.73 27.96
CA LEU A 936 -48.15 -8.98 29.40
C LEU A 936 -48.49 -10.41 29.88
N ARG A 937 -48.96 -11.29 28.99
CA ARG A 937 -49.18 -12.73 29.19
C ARG A 937 -47.88 -13.50 29.45
N GLU A 938 -46.75 -13.00 28.97
CA GLU A 938 -45.45 -13.71 29.02
C GLU A 938 -44.66 -13.44 30.31
N ILE A 939 -45.13 -12.54 31.20
CA ILE A 939 -44.52 -12.26 32.52
C ILE A 939 -44.40 -13.52 33.41
N GLU A 940 -45.16 -14.58 33.14
CA GLU A 940 -45.01 -15.87 33.83
C GLU A 940 -43.78 -16.68 33.40
N LYS A 941 -43.16 -16.39 32.24
CA LYS A 941 -41.94 -17.03 31.76
C LYS A 941 -40.64 -16.45 32.31
N ILE A 942 -40.65 -15.18 32.76
CA ILE A 942 -39.47 -14.53 33.36
C ILE A 942 -39.02 -15.34 34.60
N PRO A 943 -37.84 -16.00 34.60
CA PRO A 943 -37.50 -16.96 35.65
C PRO A 943 -37.17 -16.32 37.00
N ASP A 944 -36.59 -15.11 36.98
CA ASP A 944 -36.12 -14.44 38.19
C ASP A 944 -37.22 -13.59 38.86
N ALA A 945 -37.47 -13.88 40.14
CA ALA A 945 -38.51 -13.22 40.92
C ALA A 945 -38.18 -11.77 41.29
N ALA A 946 -36.91 -11.35 41.33
CA ALA A 946 -36.51 -9.99 41.66
C ALA A 946 -36.62 -9.06 40.43
N VAL A 947 -36.19 -9.52 39.24
CA VAL A 947 -36.41 -8.84 37.95
C VAL A 947 -37.92 -8.65 37.72
N LYS A 948 -38.68 -9.73 37.86
CA LYS A 948 -40.16 -9.74 37.75
C LYS A 948 -40.83 -8.79 38.73
N THR A 949 -40.37 -8.75 39.99
CA THR A 949 -40.85 -7.79 41.00
C THR A 949 -40.56 -6.34 40.57
N ASN A 950 -39.31 -6.03 40.19
CA ASN A 950 -38.90 -4.69 39.78
C ASN A 950 -39.72 -4.18 38.57
N MET A 951 -39.96 -5.03 37.56
CA MET A 951 -40.80 -4.68 36.41
C MET A 951 -42.25 -4.40 36.83
N LEU A 952 -42.83 -5.26 37.67
CA LEU A 952 -44.16 -5.06 38.24
C LEU A 952 -44.24 -3.77 39.07
N ASP A 953 -43.20 -3.41 39.80
CA ASP A 953 -43.16 -2.16 40.57
C ASP A 953 -43.06 -0.93 39.68
N ILE A 954 -42.16 -0.91 38.69
CA ILE A 954 -42.08 0.19 37.71
C ILE A 954 -43.43 0.35 36.98
N GLY A 955 -44.12 -0.75 36.65
CA GLY A 955 -45.49 -0.72 36.12
C GLY A 955 -46.51 -0.12 37.10
N LYS A 956 -46.51 -0.52 38.38
CA LYS A 956 -47.39 0.05 39.43
C LYS A 956 -47.12 1.55 39.63
N VAL A 957 -45.85 1.96 39.61
CA VAL A 957 -45.39 3.35 39.71
C VAL A 957 -46.01 4.18 38.58
N MET A 958 -45.84 3.74 37.33
CA MET A 958 -46.33 4.46 36.17
C MET A 958 -47.87 4.48 36.09
N LEU A 959 -48.54 3.38 36.49
CA LEU A 959 -50.00 3.36 36.64
C LEU A 959 -50.52 4.36 37.68
N ALA A 960 -49.80 4.57 38.79
CA ALA A 960 -50.17 5.57 39.79
C ALA A 960 -50.06 7.00 39.23
N PHE A 961 -48.99 7.32 38.49
CA PHE A 961 -48.88 8.60 37.77
C PHE A 961 -50.01 8.79 36.75
N LEU A 962 -50.31 7.78 35.92
CA LEU A 962 -51.31 7.88 34.85
C LEU A 962 -52.74 8.03 35.39
N GLY A 963 -53.09 7.30 36.47
CA GLY A 963 -54.42 7.34 37.09
C GLY A 963 -54.80 8.70 37.71
N CYS A 964 -53.83 9.59 37.93
CA CYS A 964 -54.03 10.86 38.64
C CYS A 964 -54.55 12.02 37.79
N SER A 965 -54.62 11.88 36.45
CA SER A 965 -55.07 12.95 35.53
C SER A 965 -56.59 13.01 35.30
N HIS A 966 -57.35 12.01 35.78
CA HIS A 966 -58.75 11.82 35.38
C HIS A 966 -59.72 12.78 36.11
N ARG A 967 -59.93 13.98 35.55
CA ARG A 967 -61.08 14.85 35.89
C ARG A 967 -62.39 14.30 35.29
N GLY A 968 -62.75 13.09 35.70
CA GLY A 968 -63.95 12.36 35.26
C GLY A 968 -64.37 11.33 36.31
N GLY A 969 -65.67 11.14 36.51
CA GLY A 969 -66.18 10.24 37.54
C GLY A 969 -65.82 8.78 37.27
N ALA A 970 -65.41 8.06 38.32
CA ALA A 970 -65.10 6.63 38.21
C ALA A 970 -66.30 5.83 37.69
N SER A 971 -66.06 5.02 36.66
CA SER A 971 -66.97 3.97 36.19
C SER A 971 -66.17 2.67 36.13
N ASP A 972 -66.75 1.60 36.69
CA ASP A 972 -66.01 0.35 36.91
C ASP A 972 -65.60 -0.30 35.58
N MET A 973 -64.30 -0.58 35.39
CA MET A 973 -63.80 -1.15 34.14
C MET A 973 -64.20 -2.62 34.02
N LYS A 974 -64.96 -2.95 32.98
CA LYS A 974 -65.35 -4.34 32.70
C LYS A 974 -64.37 -5.04 31.76
N VAL A 975 -63.93 -6.23 32.13
CA VAL A 975 -62.96 -7.03 31.37
C VAL A 975 -63.40 -8.49 31.34
N THR A 976 -63.47 -9.08 30.14
CA THR A 976 -63.87 -10.48 29.97
C THR A 976 -62.68 -11.43 30.20
N TYR A 977 -62.79 -12.30 31.22
CA TYR A 977 -61.76 -13.27 31.60
C TYR A 977 -62.31 -14.70 31.49
N ARG A 978 -61.65 -15.55 30.69
CA ARG A 978 -62.08 -16.94 30.38
C ARG A 978 -63.53 -17.08 29.88
N GLY A 979 -64.08 -16.02 29.29
CA GLY A 979 -65.47 -15.97 28.79
C GLY A 979 -66.48 -15.30 29.74
N GLU A 980 -66.13 -15.00 30.98
CA GLU A 980 -66.99 -14.27 31.92
C GLU A 980 -66.59 -12.79 32.01
N GLU A 981 -67.56 -11.89 31.94
CA GLU A 981 -67.38 -10.44 32.07
C GLU A 981 -67.23 -10.03 33.55
N LYS A 982 -66.04 -9.60 33.97
CA LYS A 982 -65.78 -9.19 35.36
C LYS A 982 -65.53 -7.69 35.48
N THR A 983 -66.23 -7.09 36.42
CA THR A 983 -66.21 -5.65 36.73
C THR A 983 -65.13 -5.37 37.77
N ILE A 984 -64.07 -4.65 37.39
CA ILE A 984 -63.00 -4.22 38.28
C ILE A 984 -63.40 -2.88 38.91
N LYS A 985 -63.61 -2.88 40.22
CA LYS A 985 -63.89 -1.65 40.99
C LYS A 985 -62.61 -0.89 41.30
N SER A 986 -62.64 0.43 41.15
CA SER A 986 -61.50 1.31 41.44
C SER A 986 -61.17 1.35 42.94
N PHE A 987 -59.89 1.19 43.29
CA PHE A 987 -59.41 1.36 44.66
C PHE A 987 -59.29 2.85 45.02
N ALA A 988 -60.16 3.32 45.90
CA ALA A 988 -60.06 4.61 46.59
C ALA A 988 -60.68 4.48 48.00
N ARG A 989 -60.41 5.48 48.86
CA ARG A 989 -60.64 5.52 50.33
C ARG A 989 -59.51 4.94 51.18
N ASP A 990 -59.09 5.56 52.28
CA ASP A 990 -59.30 6.93 52.81
C ASP A 990 -58.01 7.35 53.54
N ILE A 991 -57.76 8.65 53.67
CA ILE A 991 -57.04 9.36 54.76
C ILE A 991 -57.05 10.86 54.42
N ASP A 992 -57.50 11.70 55.36
CA ASP A 992 -57.49 13.17 55.22
C ASP A 992 -56.16 13.79 55.71
N GLY A 993 -55.70 14.81 54.99
CA GLY A 993 -55.01 15.97 55.57
C GLY A 993 -53.51 15.86 55.84
N LEU A 994 -52.68 16.34 54.92
CA LEU A 994 -51.34 16.83 55.24
C LEU A 994 -50.76 17.87 54.27
N SER A 995 -50.49 19.06 54.81
CA SER A 995 -49.52 20.05 54.31
C SER A 995 -48.91 20.76 55.53
N PRO A 996 -47.62 21.20 55.54
CA PRO A 996 -46.70 21.33 54.40
C PRO A 996 -45.36 20.56 54.56
N THR A 997 -44.43 20.81 53.62
CA THR A 997 -43.06 20.21 53.50
C THR A 997 -43.03 18.68 53.33
N TYR A 998 -43.05 18.27 52.08
CA TYR A 998 -43.23 16.89 51.61
C TYR A 998 -42.30 15.86 52.27
N LYS A 999 -42.91 14.98 53.06
CA LYS A 999 -42.51 13.58 53.21
C LYS A 999 -43.76 12.72 53.04
N ALA A 1000 -43.67 11.64 52.27
CA ALA A 1000 -44.78 10.71 52.13
C ALA A 1000 -45.24 10.20 53.51
N PRO A 1001 -46.54 10.23 53.84
CA PRO A 1001 -47.04 9.73 55.11
C PRO A 1001 -46.54 8.31 55.40
N ALA A 1002 -45.94 8.09 56.57
CA ALA A 1002 -45.27 6.84 56.91
C ALA A 1002 -46.18 5.60 56.77
N ALA A 1003 -47.49 5.78 56.96
CA ALA A 1003 -48.50 4.74 56.74
C ALA A 1003 -48.60 4.27 55.27
N ILE A 1004 -48.43 5.16 54.29
CA ILE A 1004 -48.45 4.81 52.85
C ILE A 1004 -47.18 4.03 52.51
N VAL A 1005 -46.01 4.56 52.89
CA VAL A 1005 -44.72 3.88 52.66
C VAL A 1005 -44.68 2.51 53.33
N ALA A 1006 -45.22 2.38 54.55
CA ALA A 1006 -45.33 1.09 55.24
C ALA A 1006 -46.27 0.10 54.55
N ARG A 1007 -47.47 0.54 54.11
CA ARG A 1007 -48.51 -0.33 53.51
C ARG A 1007 -48.09 -0.93 52.16
N HIS A 1008 -47.10 -0.35 51.48
CA HIS A 1008 -46.54 -0.85 50.22
C HIS A 1008 -45.10 -1.37 50.31
N LYS A 1009 -44.48 -1.34 51.50
CA LYS A 1009 -43.05 -1.58 51.73
C LYS A 1009 -42.55 -2.91 51.17
N GLU A 1010 -43.23 -4.00 51.52
CA GLU A 1010 -42.88 -5.38 51.12
C GLU A 1010 -42.99 -5.59 49.60
N LYS A 1011 -43.88 -4.85 48.94
CA LYS A 1011 -44.14 -5.02 47.50
C LYS A 1011 -43.10 -4.35 46.63
N MET A 1012 -42.46 -3.28 47.12
CA MET A 1012 -41.46 -2.47 46.41
C MET A 1012 -40.05 -2.70 47.00
N GLU A 1013 -39.78 -3.85 47.64
CA GLU A 1013 -38.72 -3.93 48.64
C GLU A 1013 -37.28 -3.87 48.10
N ASN A 1014 -37.12 -3.92 46.77
CA ASN A 1014 -35.84 -3.85 46.05
C ASN A 1014 -35.46 -2.44 45.55
N LEU A 1015 -36.40 -1.50 45.44
CA LEU A 1015 -36.14 -0.14 44.91
C LEU A 1015 -35.44 0.76 45.93
N ASP A 1016 -34.68 1.77 45.48
CA ASP A 1016 -34.14 2.81 46.36
C ASP A 1016 -35.27 3.49 47.20
N PRO A 1017 -35.06 3.77 48.50
CA PRO A 1017 -36.10 4.32 49.38
C PRO A 1017 -36.65 5.69 48.97
N ASP A 1018 -35.86 6.51 48.27
CA ASP A 1018 -36.28 7.85 47.84
C ASP A 1018 -37.11 7.75 46.54
N ILE A 1019 -36.83 6.77 45.67
CA ILE A 1019 -37.76 6.36 44.60
C ILE A 1019 -39.12 5.99 45.21
N ARG A 1020 -39.16 5.08 46.19
CA ARG A 1020 -40.41 4.67 46.86
C ARG A 1020 -41.16 5.86 47.49
N SER A 1021 -40.43 6.85 47.97
CA SER A 1021 -41.01 8.04 48.62
C SER A 1021 -41.64 8.99 47.60
N LEU A 1022 -40.98 9.23 46.45
CA LEU A 1022 -41.57 9.97 45.32
C LEU A 1022 -42.84 9.29 44.80
N VAL A 1023 -42.79 7.97 44.62
CA VAL A 1023 -43.92 7.14 44.21
C VAL A 1023 -45.11 7.29 45.17
N ALA A 1024 -44.85 7.25 46.47
CA ALA A 1024 -45.88 7.40 47.49
C ALA A 1024 -46.52 8.80 47.52
N LEU A 1025 -45.77 9.85 47.17
CA LEU A 1025 -46.31 11.21 47.00
C LEU A 1025 -47.23 11.30 45.77
N CYS A 1026 -46.88 10.64 44.66
CA CYS A 1026 -47.74 10.59 43.47
C CYS A 1026 -49.01 9.75 43.65
N CYS A 1027 -49.09 8.91 44.70
CA CYS A 1027 -50.27 8.12 45.05
C CYS A 1027 -51.30 8.88 45.91
N VAL A 1028 -51.06 10.15 46.29
CA VAL A 1028 -51.97 10.94 47.14
C VAL A 1028 -53.31 11.18 46.43
N GLN A 1029 -54.43 10.94 47.11
CA GLN A 1029 -55.75 10.92 46.46
C GLN A 1029 -56.35 12.32 46.26
N ASP A 1030 -56.18 13.26 47.21
CA ASP A 1030 -56.58 14.67 47.00
C ASP A 1030 -55.63 15.36 46.00
N PRO A 1031 -56.12 15.90 44.87
CA PRO A 1031 -55.29 16.65 43.92
C PRO A 1031 -54.61 17.90 44.50
N ASN A 1032 -55.14 18.48 45.59
CA ASN A 1032 -54.66 19.72 46.20
C ASN A 1032 -53.53 19.50 47.23
N GLU A 1033 -53.32 18.26 47.69
CA GLU A 1033 -52.21 17.87 48.58
C GLU A 1033 -51.05 17.18 47.84
N ARG A 1034 -51.14 17.07 46.51
CA ARG A 1034 -50.05 16.57 45.67
C ARG A 1034 -48.96 17.63 45.51
N PRO A 1035 -47.67 17.23 45.41
CA PRO A 1035 -46.65 18.16 44.92
C PRO A 1035 -46.94 18.54 43.46
N GLU A 1036 -46.69 19.81 43.12
CA GLU A 1036 -46.68 20.24 41.73
C GLU A 1036 -45.59 19.51 40.93
N LEU A 1037 -45.82 19.33 39.63
CA LEU A 1037 -44.93 18.54 38.78
C LEU A 1037 -43.49 19.11 38.77
N GLU A 1038 -43.34 20.43 38.88
CA GLU A 1038 -42.03 21.11 38.95
C GLU A 1038 -41.28 20.92 40.28
N ASP A 1039 -41.98 20.62 41.38
CA ASP A 1039 -41.37 20.30 42.67
C ASP A 1039 -40.92 18.82 42.69
N LEU A 1040 -41.75 17.93 42.15
CA LEU A 1040 -41.38 16.53 41.89
C LEU A 1040 -40.17 16.43 40.96
N LEU A 1041 -40.14 17.22 39.88
CA LEU A 1041 -39.00 17.33 38.95
C LEU A 1041 -37.73 17.81 39.67
N ARG A 1042 -37.81 18.91 40.45
CA ARG A 1042 -36.68 19.44 41.21
C ARG A 1042 -36.12 18.44 42.22
N GLU A 1043 -36.99 17.69 42.90
CA GLU A 1043 -36.55 16.72 43.90
C GLU A 1043 -35.95 15.45 43.26
N VAL A 1044 -36.47 15.00 42.12
CA VAL A 1044 -35.84 13.97 41.26
C VAL A 1044 -34.46 14.42 40.80
N GLU A 1045 -34.35 15.64 40.26
CA GLU A 1045 -33.06 16.20 39.81
C GLU A 1045 -32.08 16.32 40.99
N ARG A 1046 -32.55 16.76 42.17
CA ARG A 1046 -31.72 16.84 43.38
C ARG A 1046 -31.16 15.47 43.76
N TYR A 1047 -31.98 14.42 43.81
CA TYR A 1047 -31.49 13.08 44.14
C TYR A 1047 -30.50 12.56 43.10
N VAL A 1048 -30.76 12.70 41.80
CA VAL A 1048 -29.83 12.23 40.76
C VAL A 1048 -28.52 13.01 40.74
N ARG A 1049 -28.51 14.29 41.16
CA ARG A 1049 -27.28 15.10 41.32
C ARG A 1049 -26.52 14.88 42.63
N THR A 1050 -27.14 14.29 43.65
CA THR A 1050 -26.54 14.16 45.01
C THR A 1050 -26.21 12.73 45.43
N LYS A 1051 -26.70 11.70 44.72
CA LYS A 1051 -26.43 10.28 45.02
C LYS A 1051 -25.16 9.80 44.32
N GLU A 1052 -24.15 9.43 45.09
CA GLU A 1052 -22.91 8.85 44.58
C GLU A 1052 -22.89 7.32 44.65
N GLN A 1053 -21.87 6.69 44.06
CA GLN A 1053 -21.70 5.24 44.10
C GLN A 1053 -21.66 4.69 45.55
N ASN A 1054 -21.12 5.47 46.49
CA ASN A 1054 -20.96 5.06 47.89
C ASN A 1054 -22.30 4.97 48.65
N ASP A 1055 -23.36 5.68 48.22
CA ASP A 1055 -24.69 5.61 48.84
C ASP A 1055 -25.33 4.22 48.75
N TYR A 1056 -24.85 3.36 47.85
CA TYR A 1056 -25.43 2.06 47.55
C TYR A 1056 -24.60 0.88 48.08
N VAL A 1057 -23.31 1.11 48.40
CA VAL A 1057 -22.40 0.05 48.86
C VAL A 1057 -22.75 -0.42 50.28
N GLY A 1058 -22.67 -1.73 50.51
CA GLY A 1058 -22.86 -2.35 51.84
C GLY A 1058 -24.31 -2.55 52.30
N LYS A 1059 -25.31 -2.15 51.49
CA LYS A 1059 -26.74 -2.38 51.80
C LYS A 1059 -27.21 -3.75 51.31
N LYS A 1060 -28.17 -4.36 52.04
CA LYS A 1060 -28.54 -5.80 52.01
C LYS A 1060 -28.78 -6.45 50.62
N TYR A 1061 -29.16 -5.69 49.59
CA TYR A 1061 -29.50 -6.21 48.27
C TYR A 1061 -28.74 -5.55 47.09
N TYR A 1062 -27.68 -4.76 47.35
CA TYR A 1062 -27.11 -3.81 46.37
C TYR A 1062 -25.79 -4.25 45.70
N GLY A 1063 -25.53 -5.57 45.59
CA GLY A 1063 -24.28 -6.11 45.03
C GLY A 1063 -24.00 -5.76 43.56
N ASN A 1064 -25.02 -5.36 42.79
CA ASN A 1064 -24.92 -5.06 41.35
C ASN A 1064 -24.63 -3.58 41.01
N GLU A 1065 -24.54 -2.67 41.98
CA GLU A 1065 -24.42 -1.21 41.70
C GLU A 1065 -22.99 -0.75 41.31
N SER A 1066 -22.06 -1.69 41.14
CA SER A 1066 -20.66 -1.41 40.81
C SER A 1066 -20.49 -0.98 39.35
N ASN A 1067 -19.48 -0.12 39.08
CA ASN A 1067 -19.19 0.30 37.71
C ASN A 1067 -18.79 -0.89 36.82
N ALA A 1068 -18.16 -1.93 37.38
CA ALA A 1068 -17.85 -3.16 36.65
C ALA A 1068 -19.12 -3.91 36.21
N ALA A 1069 -20.12 -4.03 37.09
CA ALA A 1069 -21.41 -4.66 36.75
C ALA A 1069 -22.17 -3.85 35.69
N ILE A 1070 -22.24 -2.52 35.85
CA ILE A 1070 -22.86 -1.61 34.87
C ILE A 1070 -22.15 -1.71 33.51
N SER A 1071 -20.82 -1.58 33.47
CA SER A 1071 -20.02 -1.69 32.23
C SER A 1071 -19.96 -3.10 31.64
N ARG A 1072 -20.41 -4.13 32.36
CA ARG A 1072 -20.62 -5.48 31.82
C ARG A 1072 -22.00 -5.63 31.20
N ILE A 1073 -23.06 -5.21 31.89
CA ILE A 1073 -24.43 -5.20 31.32
C ILE A 1073 -24.48 -4.38 30.03
N VAL A 1074 -23.79 -3.23 29.96
CA VAL A 1074 -23.67 -2.46 28.71
C VAL A 1074 -22.92 -3.23 27.62
N ARG A 1075 -21.79 -3.90 27.92
CA ARG A 1075 -21.00 -4.64 26.92
C ARG A 1075 -21.71 -5.88 26.39
N GLU A 1076 -22.38 -6.63 27.24
CA GLU A 1076 -22.86 -7.97 26.87
C GLU A 1076 -24.38 -8.02 26.58
N VAL A 1077 -25.14 -6.99 26.98
CA VAL A 1077 -26.60 -6.91 26.72
C VAL A 1077 -26.97 -5.79 25.74
N MET A 1078 -26.28 -4.64 25.76
CA MET A 1078 -26.51 -3.56 24.77
C MET A 1078 -25.62 -3.68 23.53
N LEU A 1079 -24.48 -4.37 23.61
CA LEU A 1079 -23.53 -4.54 22.51
C LEU A 1079 -23.27 -6.02 22.13
N ASP A 1080 -23.98 -6.96 22.78
CA ASP A 1080 -23.96 -8.43 22.56
C ASP A 1080 -22.56 -9.06 22.38
N ALA A 1081 -21.57 -8.52 23.09
CA ALA A 1081 -20.24 -9.12 23.17
C ALA A 1081 -20.23 -10.20 24.25
N LYS A 1082 -20.00 -11.46 23.88
CA LYS A 1082 -19.84 -12.59 24.82
C LYS A 1082 -18.40 -13.11 24.75
N ASP A 1083 -18.00 -13.76 25.84
CA ASP A 1083 -16.68 -14.32 26.16
C ASP A 1083 -15.67 -13.35 26.81
N GLU A 1084 -15.18 -13.72 28.00
CA GLU A 1084 -14.14 -13.04 28.80
C GLU A 1084 -12.78 -13.72 28.58
N GLU A 1085 -11.69 -12.95 28.41
CA GLU A 1085 -10.49 -13.11 29.24
C GLU A 1085 -9.63 -11.82 29.21
N GLU A 1086 -8.66 -11.74 30.14
CA GLU A 1086 -8.08 -10.54 30.78
C GLU A 1086 -7.82 -9.27 29.94
N MET A 1087 -8.20 -8.12 30.53
CA MET A 1087 -7.70 -6.78 30.17
C MET A 1087 -7.42 -5.98 31.46
N GLU A 1088 -6.31 -5.24 31.51
CA GLU A 1088 -5.90 -4.47 32.71
C GLU A 1088 -6.92 -3.39 33.14
N PRO A 1089 -6.94 -3.01 34.45
CA PRO A 1089 -7.95 -2.12 34.99
C PRO A 1089 -7.91 -0.70 34.41
N ILE A 1090 -9.07 -0.22 33.98
CA ILE A 1090 -9.28 1.14 33.47
C ILE A 1090 -8.87 2.17 34.55
N PRO A 1091 -7.99 3.16 34.23
CA PRO A 1091 -7.64 4.23 35.16
C PRO A 1091 -8.86 5.01 35.65
N SER A 1092 -8.88 5.33 36.95
CA SER A 1092 -10.02 6.02 37.58
C SER A 1092 -10.23 7.42 37.01
N LEU A 1093 -11.42 7.68 36.45
CA LEU A 1093 -11.91 9.03 36.17
C LEU A 1093 -11.92 9.84 37.48
N ARG A 1094 -11.15 10.94 37.53
CA ARG A 1094 -11.14 11.86 38.67
C ARG A 1094 -12.34 12.82 38.62
N PRO A 1095 -12.84 13.33 39.77
CA PRO A 1095 -13.98 14.25 39.81
C PRO A 1095 -13.67 15.64 39.20
N PRO A 1096 -14.69 16.42 38.82
CA PRO A 1096 -14.54 17.80 38.34
C PRO A 1096 -14.15 18.80 39.46
N PHE A 1097 -13.66 19.97 39.06
CA PHE A 1097 -13.06 20.97 39.96
C PHE A 1097 -14.08 21.82 40.76
N LEU A 1098 -13.88 21.85 42.08
CA LEU A 1098 -14.15 22.95 43.01
C LEU A 1098 -13.02 22.91 44.07
N SER A 1099 -12.45 24.00 44.60
CA SER A 1099 -12.63 25.44 44.37
C SER A 1099 -11.36 26.21 44.80
N ALA A 1100 -11.11 27.42 44.29
CA ALA A 1100 -10.05 28.31 44.77
C ALA A 1100 -10.51 29.79 44.78
N PRO A 1101 -10.45 30.52 45.92
CA PRO A 1101 -11.01 31.88 46.01
C PRO A 1101 -9.97 33.02 46.09
N SER A 1102 -10.04 33.98 45.15
CA SER A 1102 -9.68 35.42 45.28
C SER A 1102 -8.22 35.81 45.65
N LEU A 1103 -7.67 37.02 45.48
CA LEU A 1103 -8.05 38.35 44.92
C LEU A 1103 -6.92 38.75 43.91
N GLY A 1104 -6.96 39.73 43.00
CA GLY A 1104 -7.73 40.97 42.81
C GLY A 1104 -7.28 41.68 41.48
N PRO A 1105 -7.72 42.91 41.16
CA PRO A 1105 -7.97 43.32 39.76
C PRO A 1105 -7.22 44.62 39.29
N PRO A 1106 -7.73 45.37 38.28
CA PRO A 1106 -7.38 45.42 36.85
C PRO A 1106 -6.38 46.61 36.56
N PRO A 1107 -6.35 47.48 35.50
CA PRO A 1107 -7.15 47.72 34.26
C PRO A 1107 -6.30 47.64 32.94
N LEU A 1108 -6.69 47.98 31.69
CA LEU A 1108 -7.93 48.47 31.02
C LEU A 1108 -7.97 48.01 29.52
N ASN A 1109 -8.70 48.74 28.65
CA ASN A 1109 -8.88 48.63 27.18
C ASN A 1109 -8.37 49.95 26.50
N PRO A 1110 -8.40 50.21 25.15
CA PRO A 1110 -9.22 49.58 24.09
C PRO A 1110 -8.58 49.34 22.68
N PHE A 1111 -9.36 48.71 21.79
CA PHE A 1111 -9.32 48.76 20.31
C PHE A 1111 -9.70 50.18 19.76
N PRO A 1112 -9.50 50.58 18.47
CA PRO A 1112 -9.89 49.81 17.25
C PRO A 1112 -9.06 50.01 15.94
N GLY A 1113 -9.40 49.23 14.91
CA GLY A 1113 -8.99 49.46 13.50
C GLY A 1113 -9.25 48.25 12.58
N ILE A 1114 -9.88 48.44 11.43
CA ILE A 1114 -10.20 47.38 10.44
C ILE A 1114 -9.59 47.74 9.08
N SER A 1115 -8.89 46.81 8.43
CA SER A 1115 -8.75 46.76 6.96
C SER A 1115 -8.37 45.35 6.48
N LYS A 1116 -8.75 45.05 5.23
CA LYS A 1116 -8.56 43.78 4.51
C LYS A 1116 -7.11 43.54 4.07
N ASP A 1117 -6.76 42.24 3.89
CA ASP A 1117 -5.73 41.67 2.99
C ASP A 1117 -4.26 42.17 3.13
N PRO A 1118 -3.22 41.30 2.97
CA PRO A 1118 -3.07 40.44 1.78
C PRO A 1118 -2.34 39.09 1.96
N LEU A 1119 -2.13 38.43 0.81
CA LEU A 1119 -1.07 37.44 0.55
C LEU A 1119 0.36 38.05 0.65
N ASP A 1120 1.38 37.20 0.48
CA ASP A 1120 2.82 37.52 0.35
C ASP A 1120 3.55 38.08 1.59
N ALA A 1121 4.23 37.19 2.34
CA ALA A 1121 5.15 37.57 3.42
C ALA A 1121 6.29 36.56 3.70
N TYR A 1122 7.15 36.27 2.71
CA TYR A 1122 8.51 35.75 2.96
C TYR A 1122 9.54 36.56 2.16
N GLY A 1123 10.22 37.49 2.84
CA GLY A 1123 11.05 38.51 2.21
C GLY A 1123 12.46 38.07 1.84
N ILE A 1124 12.92 38.49 0.66
CA ILE A 1124 14.32 38.47 0.22
C ILE A 1124 14.90 39.89 0.40
N PRO A 1125 16.11 40.07 0.96
CA PRO A 1125 16.70 41.39 1.15
C PRO A 1125 17.14 42.05 -0.18
N PRO A 1126 16.97 43.38 -0.34
CA PRO A 1126 17.21 44.06 -1.62
C PRO A 1126 18.68 44.49 -1.84
N PRO A 1127 19.14 44.58 -3.11
CA PRO A 1127 20.41 45.21 -3.48
C PRO A 1127 20.33 46.75 -3.52
N PRO A 1128 21.47 47.47 -3.43
CA PRO A 1128 21.51 48.93 -3.41
C PRO A 1128 21.31 49.58 -4.80
N PRO A 1129 20.71 50.79 -4.89
CA PRO A 1129 20.41 51.46 -6.16
C PRO A 1129 21.43 52.55 -6.56
N GLY A 1130 21.48 52.86 -7.86
CA GLY A 1130 21.80 54.21 -8.36
C GLY A 1130 22.92 54.33 -9.40
N LEU A 1131 22.55 54.43 -10.69
CA LEU A 1131 22.54 55.70 -11.43
C LEU A 1131 21.93 55.53 -12.86
N GLU A 1132 21.11 56.50 -13.26
CA GLU A 1132 20.46 56.65 -14.58
C GLU A 1132 21.30 57.57 -15.53
N PRO A 1133 20.84 57.95 -16.76
CA PRO A 1133 19.75 57.45 -17.63
C PRO A 1133 20.23 57.10 -19.08
N GLY A 1134 19.34 56.61 -19.97
CA GLY A 1134 19.76 56.25 -21.35
C GLY A 1134 18.73 55.99 -22.47
N SER A 1135 17.46 56.40 -22.34
CA SER A 1135 16.46 56.56 -23.44
C SER A 1135 16.38 55.55 -24.63
N GLY A 1136 15.40 54.64 -24.55
CA GLY A 1136 14.40 54.44 -25.62
C GLY A 1136 14.68 53.47 -26.81
N GLY A 1137 13.58 52.94 -27.38
CA GLY A 1137 13.56 52.19 -28.66
C GLY A 1137 13.28 50.69 -28.52
N GLY A 1138 12.03 50.27 -28.75
CA GLY A 1138 11.64 48.86 -28.69
C GLY A 1138 11.82 48.09 -30.01
N GLY A 1139 11.86 46.76 -29.93
CA GLY A 1139 11.91 45.83 -31.06
C GLY A 1139 12.09 44.39 -30.57
N GLY A 1140 11.32 43.43 -31.10
CA GLY A 1140 11.29 42.05 -30.60
C GLY A 1140 12.09 41.03 -31.42
N TYR A 1141 11.80 39.75 -31.14
CA TYR A 1141 12.23 38.50 -31.80
C TYR A 1141 13.48 37.75 -31.29
N SER A 1142 13.17 36.63 -30.63
CA SER A 1142 13.76 35.26 -30.70
C SER A 1142 15.25 35.03 -31.01
N PRO A 1143 16.01 34.37 -30.11
CA PRO A 1143 17.33 33.83 -30.43
C PRO A 1143 17.28 32.48 -31.19
N ARG A 1144 18.30 32.22 -32.02
CA ARG A 1144 18.69 30.88 -32.51
C ARG A 1144 20.02 30.46 -31.86
N PRO A 1145 20.30 29.15 -31.70
CA PRO A 1145 21.58 28.69 -31.15
C PRO A 1145 22.71 28.67 -32.21
N PRO A 1146 23.97 28.96 -31.82
CA PRO A 1146 25.15 28.43 -32.50
C PRO A 1146 25.39 26.96 -32.08
N GLY A 1147 26.17 26.14 -32.77
CA GLY A 1147 26.99 26.41 -33.96
C GLY A 1147 28.31 25.63 -33.86
N PHE A 1148 28.36 24.41 -34.41
CA PHE A 1148 29.55 23.55 -34.36
C PHE A 1148 30.72 24.14 -35.17
N GLY A 1149 31.93 24.02 -34.63
CA GLY A 1149 33.19 24.24 -35.35
C GLY A 1149 34.15 23.09 -35.07
N GLY A 1150 34.51 22.33 -36.10
CA GLY A 1150 35.47 21.23 -36.00
C GLY A 1150 36.91 21.69 -36.28
N GLY A 1151 37.88 21.05 -35.63
CA GLY A 1151 39.31 21.27 -35.86
C GLY A 1151 40.10 20.03 -35.49
N SER A 1152 40.70 19.37 -36.48
CA SER A 1152 41.59 18.22 -36.27
C SER A 1152 43.05 18.68 -36.23
N LEU A 1153 43.89 18.00 -35.44
CA LEU A 1153 45.12 17.37 -35.95
C LEU A 1153 45.82 16.49 -34.90
N SER A 1154 46.50 15.47 -35.42
CA SER A 1154 47.25 14.40 -34.76
C SER A 1154 48.42 14.82 -33.87
N GLY A 1155 48.71 14.02 -32.84
CA GLY A 1155 50.03 13.96 -32.18
C GLY A 1155 50.06 13.04 -30.96
N GLY A 1156 50.71 11.87 -31.06
CA GLY A 1156 51.16 11.06 -29.93
C GLY A 1156 52.68 11.20 -29.72
N PRO A 1157 53.34 10.34 -28.92
CA PRO A 1157 52.81 9.15 -28.24
C PRO A 1157 52.17 9.44 -26.88
#